data_AF-A0AA52EF71-F1
#
_entry.id   AF-A0AA52EF71-F1
#
_cell.length_a   1.000
_cell.length_b   1.000
_cell.length_c   1.000
_cell.angle_alpha   90.00
_cell.angle_beta   90.00
_cell.angle_gamma   90.00
#
_symmetry.space_group_name_H-M   'P 1'
#
loop_
_entity.id
_entity.type
_entity.pdbx_description
1 polymer ?
#
loop_
_entity_poly.entity_id
_entity_poly.type
_entity_poly.pdbx_seq_one_letter_code
_entity_poly.pdbx_strand_id
1 'polypeptide(L)'
;MARFVVLCVWMIYSLGGTYSSAFAEGVRDPDLYCYKNSVKPLNEFITYSRSKRAAPSFEDVLSGTVALRPMDRDAIHFGTTNDVFWFHLSLENCEARAEDYMLLTHNVRLAELVIYKTTNPEKSILFDTNTKGATVAILKKYGTIATPFSLGAGEKVDFYFKVKAHNAMSFPVEIQYENEFAYRQGKEKAILSAIIAAIISLIAFNALMFVFTRMQVFSFYVLIELASLGYLLHHIGWTTANLWGDGPFDHLGAGLLSVLATMMIVQFNRYYFETRKKALLLDRVLRFFVWAMGLWCVAKILTMFGDFIAPVVLNYYAYIFAYPSFFVVLGAAVYFSFWKRQKTTLNKIASYLILTAWVVLVGNIMIIGLRANSILPDAGVSPAIEFGYAVLIEAVLVSLALAIRIKTLYNEREKLSVQSLELIRREQKLLTERELANQSAIETGKLILSVGHDSQQMLAAIRNYSDILIRDKNLEKVKVIGQAMKDSSLILMDILRNAMNAGDRRSIALEVQPEEFDARSTFDALNLIYKQIVRENNNQLSFKGADVVLKTDRVVLMRIIGNFISNATKYTQDGKILVTCRKRKNAIALEVWDTGCGMSENELKSFLNATFKLRSVADQEKYKGTGVGLQVCLELAEKIDGDIQFFSQQNKGTRAVLLIPAKHNVERLG
;
A
#
# COMPACT_ATOMS: atom_id res chain seq x y z
N MET A 1 13.35 -25.46 -1.53
CA MET A 1 13.81 -24.77 -2.76
C MET A 1 14.98 -25.50 -3.41
N ALA A 2 16.14 -25.67 -2.76
CA ALA A 2 17.31 -26.35 -3.36
C ALA A 2 17.02 -27.77 -3.90
N ARG A 3 16.34 -28.63 -3.15
CA ARG A 3 15.95 -29.98 -3.63
C ARG A 3 14.98 -29.96 -4.82
N PHE A 4 14.12 -28.95 -4.90
CA PHE A 4 13.18 -28.77 -6.01
C PHE A 4 13.91 -28.28 -7.27
N VAL A 5 14.86 -27.34 -7.12
CA VAL A 5 15.71 -26.88 -8.22
C VAL A 5 16.59 -28.02 -8.77
N VAL A 6 17.19 -28.84 -7.90
CA VAL A 6 17.97 -30.01 -8.31
C VAL A 6 17.10 -31.02 -9.06
N LEU A 7 15.86 -31.26 -8.61
CA LEU A 7 14.90 -32.12 -9.29
C LEU A 7 14.52 -31.55 -10.67
N CYS A 8 14.28 -30.25 -10.78
CA CYS A 8 13.96 -29.57 -12.04
C CYS A 8 15.13 -29.59 -13.04
N VAL A 9 16.36 -29.33 -12.57
CA VAL A 9 17.57 -29.40 -13.41
C VAL A 9 17.81 -30.83 -13.90
N TRP A 10 17.62 -31.82 -13.03
CA TRP A 10 17.69 -33.23 -13.42
C TRP A 10 16.59 -33.62 -14.41
N MET A 11 15.35 -33.12 -14.24
CA MET A 11 14.27 -33.32 -15.22
C MET A 11 14.63 -32.77 -16.59
N ILE A 12 15.11 -31.52 -16.66
CA ILE A 12 15.54 -30.87 -17.91
C ILE A 12 16.65 -31.68 -18.58
N TYR A 13 17.64 -32.15 -17.81
CA TYR A 13 18.75 -32.96 -18.33
C TYR A 13 18.30 -34.36 -18.78
N SER A 14 17.36 -34.97 -18.06
CA SER A 14 16.79 -36.30 -18.40
C SER A 14 15.89 -36.25 -19.64
N LEU A 15 15.22 -35.12 -19.88
CA LEU A 15 14.36 -34.89 -21.04
C LEU A 15 15.15 -34.40 -22.26
N GLY A 16 16.25 -33.67 -22.04
CA GLY A 16 17.13 -33.10 -23.06
C GLY A 16 18.36 -33.97 -23.38
N GLY A 17 18.28 -35.29 -23.19
CA GLY A 17 19.40 -36.21 -23.39
C GLY A 17 20.21 -35.90 -24.66
N THR A 18 21.53 -35.81 -24.50
CA THR A 18 22.50 -35.48 -25.56
C THR A 18 22.36 -36.42 -26.75
N TYR A 19 21.93 -35.89 -27.90
CA TYR A 19 22.22 -36.50 -29.19
C TYR A 19 22.96 -35.50 -30.07
N SER A 20 24.20 -35.87 -30.38
CA SER A 20 24.96 -35.37 -31.51
C SER A 20 24.20 -35.72 -32.79
N SER A 21 23.73 -34.72 -33.52
CA SER A 21 23.15 -34.87 -34.85
C SER A 21 24.25 -35.23 -35.84
N ALA A 22 24.38 -36.51 -36.19
CA ALA A 22 24.77 -36.84 -37.56
C ALA A 22 23.52 -36.56 -38.41
N PHE A 23 23.56 -35.46 -39.15
CA PHE A 23 22.57 -35.16 -40.19
C PHE A 23 22.55 -36.33 -41.18
N ALA A 24 21.41 -36.99 -41.31
CA ALA A 24 21.10 -37.80 -42.47
C ALA A 24 20.03 -37.06 -43.27
N GLU A 25 20.47 -36.41 -44.34
CA GLU A 25 19.62 -36.14 -45.49
C GLU A 25 19.06 -37.47 -45.99
N GLY A 26 17.75 -37.53 -46.15
CA GLY A 26 17.08 -38.74 -46.61
C GLY A 26 15.58 -38.67 -46.42
N VAL A 27 14.92 -37.71 -47.07
CA VAL A 27 13.52 -37.89 -47.43
C VAL A 27 13.51 -39.02 -48.46
N ARG A 28 13.30 -40.25 -48.01
CA ARG A 28 12.80 -41.33 -48.85
C ARG A 28 11.36 -41.57 -48.45
N ASP A 29 10.49 -41.23 -49.40
CA ASP A 29 9.09 -41.65 -49.44
C ASP A 29 9.05 -43.19 -49.47
N PRO A 30 8.41 -43.88 -48.50
CA PRO A 30 8.31 -45.34 -48.54
C PRO A 30 6.91 -45.75 -49.01
N ASP A 31 6.86 -46.43 -50.17
CA ASP A 31 5.77 -47.31 -50.57
C ASP A 31 5.75 -48.52 -49.63
N LEU A 32 5.01 -48.42 -48.53
CA LEU A 32 4.59 -49.60 -47.77
C LEU A 32 3.18 -49.99 -48.21
N TYR A 33 2.96 -51.32 -48.33
CA TYR A 33 1.81 -52.06 -48.83
C TYR A 33 1.54 -51.97 -50.34
N CYS A 34 0.65 -52.82 -50.85
CA CYS A 34 -0.25 -52.41 -51.95
C CYS A 34 -1.18 -51.25 -51.46
N TYR A 35 -0.59 -50.20 -50.89
CA TYR A 35 -1.18 -48.95 -50.46
C TYR A 35 -0.71 -47.90 -51.45
N LYS A 36 -1.66 -47.32 -52.19
CA LYS A 36 -1.39 -46.04 -52.83
C LYS A 36 -1.62 -44.93 -51.81
N ASN A 37 -0.56 -44.18 -51.54
CA ASN A 37 -0.48 -42.93 -50.79
C ASN A 37 -0.48 -43.01 -49.26
N SER A 38 0.62 -42.47 -48.72
CA SER A 38 0.85 -41.83 -47.44
C SER A 38 -0.41 -41.51 -46.60
N VAL A 39 -0.41 -42.02 -45.36
CA VAL A 39 -1.26 -41.56 -44.25
C VAL A 39 -2.75 -41.86 -44.43
N LYS A 40 -3.11 -43.14 -44.43
CA LYS A 40 -4.47 -43.56 -44.04
C LYS A 40 -4.40 -44.41 -42.76
N PRO A 41 -5.43 -44.35 -41.90
CA PRO A 41 -5.43 -45.09 -40.65
C PRO A 41 -5.45 -46.61 -40.90
N LEU A 42 -4.66 -47.39 -40.13
CA LEU A 42 -4.68 -48.86 -40.12
C LEU A 42 -6.06 -49.46 -39.78
N ASN A 43 -7.00 -48.62 -39.34
CA ASN A 43 -8.37 -48.92 -38.95
C ASN A 43 -9.09 -49.88 -39.89
N GLU A 44 -8.96 -49.69 -41.21
CA GLU A 44 -9.65 -50.50 -42.22
C GLU A 44 -9.18 -51.97 -42.24
N PHE A 45 -8.02 -52.24 -41.65
CA PHE A 45 -7.39 -53.57 -41.56
C PHE A 45 -7.46 -54.15 -40.15
N ILE A 46 -8.07 -53.42 -39.21
CA ILE A 46 -8.25 -53.87 -37.84
C ILE A 46 -9.62 -54.53 -37.72
N THR A 47 -9.62 -55.74 -37.19
CA THR A 47 -10.83 -56.43 -36.76
C THR A 47 -10.88 -56.47 -35.24
N TYR A 48 -12.07 -56.36 -34.65
CA TYR A 48 -12.21 -56.30 -33.20
C TYR A 48 -13.38 -57.11 -32.65
N SER A 49 -13.29 -57.47 -31.36
CA SER A 49 -14.37 -58.05 -30.57
C SER A 49 -14.45 -57.37 -29.21
N ARG A 50 -15.65 -57.29 -28.64
CA ARG A 50 -15.96 -56.60 -27.38
C ARG A 50 -16.70 -57.54 -26.43
N SER A 51 -16.19 -57.72 -25.21
CA SER A 51 -16.79 -58.57 -24.16
C SER A 51 -17.03 -57.81 -22.85
N LYS A 52 -18.22 -58.01 -22.24
CA LYS A 52 -18.68 -57.27 -21.05
C LYS A 52 -18.32 -57.91 -19.69
N ARG A 53 -17.79 -59.15 -19.62
CA ARG A 53 -17.59 -59.86 -18.33
C ARG A 53 -16.37 -60.78 -18.26
N ALA A 54 -16.22 -61.70 -19.21
CA ALA A 54 -15.07 -62.60 -19.29
C ALA A 54 -14.37 -62.36 -20.62
N ALA A 55 -13.09 -61.98 -20.58
CA ALA A 55 -12.29 -61.87 -21.78
C ALA A 55 -12.07 -63.29 -22.32
N PRO A 56 -12.38 -63.55 -23.60
CA PRO A 56 -11.94 -64.79 -24.23
C PRO A 56 -10.42 -64.91 -24.09
N SER A 57 -9.93 -66.14 -23.92
CA SER A 57 -8.49 -66.40 -23.88
C SER A 57 -7.88 -66.15 -25.26
N PHE A 58 -6.56 -65.98 -25.31
CA PHE A 58 -5.85 -65.83 -26.59
C PHE A 58 -6.10 -67.02 -27.53
N GLU A 59 -6.18 -68.24 -26.99
CA GLU A 59 -6.48 -69.46 -27.78
C GLU A 59 -7.92 -69.48 -28.30
N ASP A 60 -8.88 -68.90 -27.58
CA ASP A 60 -10.28 -68.79 -28.05
C ASP A 60 -10.40 -67.83 -29.25
N VAL A 61 -9.56 -66.78 -29.28
CA VAL A 61 -9.50 -65.83 -30.39
C VAL A 61 -8.77 -66.44 -31.58
N LEU A 62 -7.64 -67.14 -31.34
CA LEU A 62 -6.85 -67.77 -32.38
C LEU A 62 -7.59 -68.93 -33.07
N SER A 63 -8.37 -69.71 -32.31
CA SER A 63 -9.20 -70.81 -32.84
C SER A 63 -10.42 -70.34 -33.64
N GLY A 64 -10.69 -69.03 -33.71
CA GLY A 64 -11.85 -68.47 -34.39
C GLY A 64 -13.17 -68.64 -33.62
N THR A 65 -13.11 -69.10 -32.37
CA THR A 65 -14.29 -69.26 -31.50
C THR A 65 -14.95 -67.90 -31.19
N VAL A 66 -14.18 -66.82 -31.27
CA VAL A 66 -14.65 -65.43 -31.14
C VAL A 66 -14.72 -64.77 -32.51
N ALA A 67 -15.92 -64.38 -32.93
CA ALA A 67 -16.12 -63.63 -34.16
C ALA A 67 -15.55 -62.20 -34.04
N LEU A 68 -14.53 -61.89 -34.83
CA LEU A 68 -13.98 -60.55 -34.99
C LEU A 68 -14.75 -59.80 -36.09
N ARG A 69 -15.08 -58.54 -35.85
CA ARG A 69 -15.80 -57.68 -36.80
C ARG A 69 -14.86 -56.60 -37.35
N PRO A 70 -14.94 -56.24 -38.65
CA PRO A 70 -14.15 -55.13 -39.18
C PRO A 70 -14.50 -53.83 -38.44
N MET A 71 -13.49 -53.00 -38.19
CA MET A 71 -13.68 -51.68 -37.59
C MET A 71 -14.28 -50.73 -38.64
N ASP A 72 -15.29 -49.95 -38.26
CA ASP A 72 -15.80 -48.89 -39.11
C ASP A 72 -14.74 -47.78 -39.24
N ARG A 73 -14.69 -47.10 -40.39
CA ARG A 73 -13.69 -46.05 -40.68
C ARG A 73 -13.66 -44.96 -39.60
N ASP A 74 -14.79 -44.71 -38.95
CA ASP A 74 -14.99 -43.66 -37.93
C ASP A 74 -14.90 -44.18 -36.47
N ALA A 75 -14.85 -45.50 -36.22
CA ALA A 75 -15.08 -46.09 -34.89
C ALA A 75 -13.80 -46.44 -34.10
N ILE A 76 -12.82 -45.54 -34.02
CA ILE A 76 -11.63 -45.72 -33.15
C ILE A 76 -12.00 -45.56 -31.66
N HIS A 77 -13.13 -44.88 -31.37
CA HIS A 77 -13.56 -44.53 -30.03
C HIS A 77 -14.78 -45.34 -29.59
N PHE A 78 -14.67 -46.03 -28.46
CA PHE A 78 -15.72 -46.88 -27.90
C PHE A 78 -16.42 -46.25 -26.68
N GLY A 79 -16.16 -44.96 -26.43
CA GLY A 79 -16.65 -44.23 -25.26
C GLY A 79 -16.08 -44.78 -23.94
N THR A 80 -16.61 -44.31 -22.82
CA THR A 80 -16.19 -44.79 -21.49
C THR A 80 -16.78 -46.17 -21.23
N THR A 81 -15.92 -47.18 -21.08
CA THR A 81 -16.33 -48.57 -20.86
C THR A 81 -15.32 -49.29 -19.96
N ASN A 82 -15.76 -50.37 -19.32
CA ASN A 82 -14.91 -51.33 -18.59
C ASN A 82 -14.81 -52.67 -19.34
N ASP A 83 -15.26 -52.71 -20.60
CA ASP A 83 -15.27 -53.90 -21.42
C ASP A 83 -13.85 -54.27 -21.86
N VAL A 84 -13.65 -55.55 -22.17
CA VAL A 84 -12.38 -56.05 -22.73
C VAL A 84 -12.54 -56.15 -24.24
N PHE A 85 -11.53 -55.62 -24.94
CA PHE A 85 -11.45 -55.60 -26.38
C PHE A 85 -10.32 -56.51 -26.86
N TRP A 86 -10.61 -57.25 -27.91
CA TRP A 86 -9.59 -57.92 -28.71
C TRP A 86 -9.51 -57.23 -30.05
N PHE A 87 -8.31 -56.82 -30.45
CA PHE A 87 -8.03 -56.32 -31.80
C PHE A 87 -7.10 -57.28 -32.52
N HIS A 88 -7.29 -57.42 -33.81
CA HIS A 88 -6.45 -58.23 -34.69
C HIS A 88 -6.07 -57.42 -35.92
N LEU A 89 -4.76 -57.44 -36.22
CA LEU A 89 -4.14 -56.77 -37.35
C LEU A 89 -3.22 -57.76 -38.06
N SER A 90 -3.46 -57.99 -39.35
CA SER A 90 -2.62 -58.83 -40.19
C SER A 90 -1.77 -57.97 -41.11
N LEU A 91 -0.48 -58.26 -41.20
CA LEU A 91 0.48 -57.50 -42.00
C LEU A 91 1.31 -58.43 -42.88
N GLU A 92 1.62 -57.96 -44.08
CA GLU A 92 2.48 -58.63 -45.05
C GLU A 92 3.53 -57.63 -45.51
N ASN A 93 4.81 -58.01 -45.46
CA ASN A 93 5.86 -57.19 -46.03
C ASN A 93 5.89 -57.38 -47.56
N CYS A 94 5.38 -56.39 -48.29
CA CYS A 94 5.39 -56.39 -49.76
C CYS A 94 6.75 -55.97 -50.35
N GLU A 95 7.73 -55.55 -49.53
CA GLU A 95 9.03 -55.12 -50.00
C GLU A 95 9.97 -56.29 -50.28
N ALA A 96 10.95 -56.04 -51.17
CA ALA A 96 11.96 -57.02 -51.54
C ALA A 96 13.07 -57.20 -50.47
N ARG A 97 12.98 -56.50 -49.34
CA ARG A 97 13.99 -56.50 -48.27
C ARG A 97 13.35 -56.66 -46.91
N ALA A 98 14.14 -57.17 -45.97
CA ALA A 98 13.77 -57.18 -44.57
C ALA A 98 13.89 -55.76 -44.02
N GLU A 99 12.87 -55.31 -43.29
CA GLU A 99 12.80 -53.96 -42.74
C GLU A 99 12.39 -54.03 -41.25
N ASP A 100 12.89 -53.05 -40.49
CA ASP A 100 12.64 -52.92 -39.05
C ASP A 100 11.59 -51.84 -38.77
N TYR A 101 10.53 -52.25 -38.07
CA TYR A 101 9.36 -51.44 -37.81
C TYR A 101 9.12 -51.25 -36.32
N MET A 102 8.43 -50.16 -36.00
CA MET A 102 7.94 -49.83 -34.67
C MET A 102 6.41 -49.89 -34.69
N LEU A 103 5.84 -50.74 -33.85
CA LEU A 103 4.41 -50.79 -33.60
C LEU A 103 4.07 -49.83 -32.45
N LEU A 104 3.25 -48.82 -32.72
CA LEU A 104 2.82 -47.81 -31.77
C LEU A 104 1.34 -47.97 -31.45
N THR A 105 0.99 -47.90 -30.17
CA THR A 105 -0.42 -47.90 -29.74
C THR A 105 -0.89 -46.55 -29.24
N HIS A 106 0.01 -45.53 -29.22
CA HIS A 106 -0.13 -44.12 -28.77
C HIS A 106 -0.80 -43.86 -27.42
N ASN A 107 -1.42 -44.88 -26.82
CA ASN A 107 -2.23 -44.81 -25.65
C ASN A 107 -1.45 -45.43 -24.49
N VAL A 108 -0.70 -44.57 -23.80
CA VAL A 108 0.20 -44.95 -22.70
C VAL A 108 -0.54 -45.54 -21.48
N ARG A 109 -1.89 -45.53 -21.48
CA ARG A 109 -2.69 -45.56 -20.24
C ARG A 109 -3.87 -46.52 -20.27
N LEU A 110 -3.71 -47.62 -20.98
CA LEU A 110 -4.66 -48.74 -20.90
C LEU A 110 -4.50 -49.43 -19.55
N ALA A 111 -5.62 -49.87 -18.98
CA ALA A 111 -5.63 -50.63 -17.72
C ALA A 111 -4.99 -52.01 -17.91
N GLU A 112 -5.16 -52.57 -19.10
CA GLU A 112 -4.49 -53.78 -19.55
C GLU A 112 -4.20 -53.64 -21.05
N LEU A 113 -2.96 -53.87 -21.46
CA LEU A 113 -2.55 -54.02 -22.84
C LEU A 113 -1.59 -55.21 -22.93
N VAL A 114 -2.01 -56.22 -23.69
CA VAL A 114 -1.15 -57.36 -24.07
C VAL A 114 -1.07 -57.43 -25.58
N ILE A 115 0.16 -57.46 -26.12
CA ILE A 115 0.46 -57.53 -27.54
C ILE A 115 1.05 -58.90 -27.83
N TYR A 116 0.34 -59.69 -28.62
CA TYR A 116 0.80 -60.98 -29.13
C TYR A 116 1.23 -60.83 -30.59
N LYS A 117 2.37 -61.44 -30.94
CA LYS A 117 2.87 -61.61 -32.30
C LYS A 117 2.79 -63.08 -32.68
N THR A 118 2.24 -63.37 -33.87
CA THR A 118 2.19 -64.73 -34.41
C THR A 118 2.77 -64.75 -35.82
N THR A 119 3.76 -65.62 -36.05
CA THR A 119 4.41 -65.88 -37.33
C THR A 119 4.39 -67.39 -37.51
N ASN A 120 3.46 -67.92 -38.32
CA ASN A 120 3.12 -69.34 -38.36
C ASN A 120 4.37 -70.27 -38.38
N PRO A 121 4.69 -71.05 -37.32
CA PRO A 121 3.87 -71.44 -36.14
C PRO A 121 4.27 -70.77 -34.80
N GLU A 122 5.22 -69.84 -34.79
CA GLU A 122 5.80 -69.22 -33.61
C GLU A 122 4.86 -68.15 -32.99
N LYS A 123 4.66 -68.23 -31.67
CA LYS A 123 3.84 -67.30 -30.89
C LYS A 123 4.75 -66.61 -29.87
N SER A 124 4.70 -65.28 -29.80
CA SER A 124 5.47 -64.50 -28.81
C SER A 124 4.64 -63.36 -28.24
N ILE A 125 4.95 -62.97 -26.99
CA ILE A 125 4.36 -61.79 -26.35
C ILE A 125 5.37 -60.65 -26.51
N LEU A 126 4.98 -59.57 -27.18
CA LEU A 126 5.83 -58.40 -27.38
C LEU A 126 5.74 -57.41 -26.22
N PHE A 127 4.57 -57.31 -25.60
CA PHE A 127 4.34 -56.42 -24.47
C PHE A 127 3.18 -56.92 -23.61
N ASP A 128 3.33 -56.82 -22.29
CA ASP A 128 2.29 -57.15 -21.33
C ASP A 128 2.37 -56.18 -20.14
N THR A 129 1.35 -55.33 -19.99
CA THR A 129 1.24 -54.39 -18.86
C THR A 129 1.12 -55.09 -17.51
N ASN A 130 0.67 -56.35 -17.46
CA ASN A 130 0.59 -57.11 -16.21
C ASN A 130 1.97 -57.56 -15.71
N THR A 131 2.97 -57.55 -16.59
CA THR A 131 4.35 -57.83 -16.20
C THR A 131 4.92 -56.61 -15.48
N LYS A 132 5.18 -56.77 -14.17
CA LYS A 132 5.68 -55.69 -13.30
C LYS A 132 6.94 -55.05 -13.87
N GLY A 133 6.91 -53.74 -14.11
CA GLY A 133 8.02 -52.95 -14.63
C GLY A 133 8.14 -52.92 -16.16
N ALA A 134 7.29 -53.65 -16.90
CA ALA A 134 7.34 -53.67 -18.37
C ALA A 134 7.03 -52.28 -18.96
N THR A 135 5.99 -51.61 -18.45
CA THR A 135 5.62 -50.25 -18.88
C THR A 135 6.74 -49.27 -18.57
N VAL A 136 7.34 -49.33 -17.37
CA VAL A 136 8.48 -48.49 -16.98
C VAL A 136 9.66 -48.70 -17.92
N ALA A 137 10.00 -49.94 -18.25
CA ALA A 137 11.13 -50.27 -19.13
C ALA A 137 10.92 -49.70 -20.54
N ILE A 138 9.73 -49.89 -21.12
CA ILE A 138 9.39 -49.37 -22.45
C ILE A 138 9.38 -47.84 -22.46
N LEU A 139 8.75 -47.20 -21.47
CA LEU A 139 8.71 -45.74 -21.38
C LEU A 139 10.11 -45.13 -21.22
N LYS A 140 11.01 -45.77 -20.46
CA LYS A 140 12.41 -45.31 -20.38
C LYS A 140 13.16 -45.45 -21.70
N LYS A 141 12.90 -46.53 -22.45
CA LYS A 141 13.60 -46.80 -23.71
C LYS A 141 13.10 -45.93 -24.85
N TYR A 142 11.78 -45.89 -25.06
CA TYR A 142 11.18 -45.26 -26.24
C TYR A 142 10.43 -43.96 -25.93
N GLY A 143 10.06 -43.69 -24.68
CA GLY A 143 9.27 -42.51 -24.29
C GLY A 143 7.78 -42.61 -24.62
N THR A 144 7.34 -43.72 -25.22
CA THR A 144 5.95 -44.05 -25.51
C THR A 144 5.80 -45.57 -25.52
N ILE A 145 4.57 -46.10 -25.52
CA ILE A 145 4.35 -47.54 -25.68
C ILE A 145 4.59 -47.89 -27.15
N ALA A 146 5.78 -48.41 -27.44
CA ALA A 146 6.18 -48.88 -28.74
C ALA A 146 6.99 -50.18 -28.65
N THR A 147 6.77 -51.09 -29.58
CA THR A 147 7.46 -52.39 -29.64
C THR A 147 8.12 -52.58 -31.01
N PRO A 148 9.44 -52.83 -31.07
CA PRO A 148 10.12 -53.09 -32.33
C PRO A 148 9.73 -54.48 -32.86
N PHE A 149 9.65 -54.61 -34.18
CA PHE A 149 9.51 -55.89 -34.86
C PHE A 149 10.13 -55.82 -36.26
N SER A 150 10.71 -56.92 -36.70
CA SER A 150 11.26 -57.06 -38.06
C SER A 150 10.34 -57.94 -38.91
N LEU A 151 10.26 -57.63 -40.21
CA LEU A 151 9.59 -58.48 -41.20
C LEU A 151 10.52 -58.74 -42.38
N GLY A 152 10.77 -60.01 -42.68
CA GLY A 152 11.43 -60.46 -43.90
C GLY A 152 10.59 -60.18 -45.15
N ALA A 153 11.22 -60.23 -46.33
CA ALA A 153 10.53 -60.00 -47.61
C ALA A 153 9.42 -61.05 -47.83
N GLY A 154 8.19 -60.59 -48.07
CA GLY A 154 7.01 -61.46 -48.23
C GLY A 154 6.52 -62.14 -46.95
N GLU A 155 7.11 -61.82 -45.79
CA GLU A 155 6.72 -62.42 -44.51
C GLU A 155 5.36 -61.87 -44.04
N LYS A 156 4.52 -62.77 -43.52
CA LYS A 156 3.22 -62.44 -42.91
C LYS A 156 3.29 -62.56 -41.41
N VAL A 157 2.77 -61.55 -40.72
CA VAL A 157 2.63 -61.53 -39.26
C VAL A 157 1.21 -61.14 -38.86
N ASP A 158 0.69 -61.81 -37.84
CA ASP A 158 -0.55 -61.42 -37.19
C ASP A 158 -0.28 -60.87 -35.80
N PHE A 159 -0.86 -59.71 -35.52
CA PHE A 159 -0.81 -59.04 -34.23
C PHE A 159 -2.18 -59.11 -33.56
N TYR A 160 -2.21 -59.56 -32.31
CA TYR A 160 -3.41 -59.55 -31.47
C TYR A 160 -3.20 -58.66 -30.25
N PHE A 161 -4.15 -57.79 -29.98
CA PHE A 161 -4.12 -56.87 -28.85
C PHE A 161 -5.27 -57.16 -27.91
N LYS A 162 -4.95 -57.52 -26.67
CA LYS A 162 -5.92 -57.57 -25.58
C LYS A 162 -5.90 -56.25 -24.85
N VAL A 163 -7.00 -55.51 -24.90
CA VAL A 163 -7.10 -54.15 -24.36
C VAL A 163 -8.23 -54.05 -23.35
N LYS A 164 -7.92 -53.50 -22.17
CA LYS A 164 -8.91 -53.08 -21.18
C LYS A 164 -8.65 -51.63 -20.81
N ALA A 165 -9.70 -50.82 -20.80
CA ALA A 165 -9.64 -49.43 -20.38
C ALA A 165 -10.57 -49.19 -19.18
N HIS A 166 -10.26 -48.17 -18.38
CA HIS A 166 -11.14 -47.67 -17.30
C HIS A 166 -11.79 -46.32 -17.63
N ASN A 167 -11.47 -45.76 -18.80
CA ASN A 167 -11.86 -44.43 -19.27
C ASN A 167 -12.39 -44.52 -20.70
N ALA A 168 -12.61 -43.37 -21.36
CA ALA A 168 -12.90 -43.32 -22.78
C ALA A 168 -11.85 -44.11 -23.57
N MET A 169 -12.29 -45.15 -24.26
CA MET A 169 -11.40 -46.09 -24.94
C MET A 169 -11.21 -45.68 -26.39
N SER A 170 -9.96 -45.37 -26.76
CA SER A 170 -9.51 -45.28 -28.13
C SER A 170 -8.25 -46.14 -28.30
N PHE A 171 -8.14 -46.85 -29.43
CA PHE A 171 -6.98 -47.70 -29.69
C PHE A 171 -6.41 -47.44 -31.09
N PRO A 172 -5.78 -46.27 -31.30
CA PRO A 172 -5.06 -46.00 -32.54
C PRO A 172 -3.80 -46.87 -32.59
N VAL A 173 -3.67 -47.67 -33.65
CA VAL A 173 -2.45 -48.42 -33.94
C VAL A 173 -1.76 -47.77 -35.14
N GLU A 174 -0.49 -47.46 -34.99
CA GLU A 174 0.35 -46.92 -36.05
C GLU A 174 1.60 -47.80 -36.21
N ILE A 175 2.09 -47.92 -37.44
CA ILE A 175 3.35 -48.58 -37.76
C ILE A 175 4.24 -47.55 -38.43
N GLN A 176 5.48 -47.45 -37.97
CA GLN A 176 6.49 -46.56 -38.52
C GLN A 176 7.80 -47.31 -38.70
N TYR A 177 8.65 -46.85 -39.61
CA TYR A 177 10.04 -47.31 -39.67
C TYR A 177 10.78 -46.90 -38.39
N GLU A 178 11.72 -47.74 -37.93
CA GLU A 178 12.48 -47.45 -36.71
C GLU A 178 13.23 -46.10 -36.79
N ASN A 179 13.81 -45.79 -37.96
CA ASN A 179 14.51 -44.52 -38.19
C ASN A 179 13.58 -43.30 -38.16
N GLU A 180 12.39 -43.41 -38.75
CA GLU A 180 11.40 -42.33 -38.76
C GLU A 180 10.82 -42.10 -37.36
N PHE A 181 10.54 -43.18 -36.63
CA PHE A 181 10.15 -43.14 -35.24
C PHE A 181 11.19 -42.42 -34.38
N ALA A 182 12.47 -42.80 -34.51
CA ALA A 182 13.57 -42.18 -33.76
C ALA A 182 13.69 -40.67 -34.05
N TYR A 183 13.59 -40.27 -35.32
CA TYR A 183 13.62 -38.86 -35.71
C TYR A 183 12.43 -38.06 -35.15
N ARG A 184 11.20 -38.58 -35.30
CA ARG A 184 9.98 -37.93 -34.79
C ARG A 184 9.99 -37.81 -33.28
N GLN A 185 10.36 -38.87 -32.56
CA GLN A 185 10.53 -38.85 -31.10
C GLN A 185 11.58 -37.83 -30.66
N GLY A 186 12.73 -37.77 -31.34
CA GLY A 186 13.77 -36.79 -31.05
C GLY A 186 13.26 -35.36 -31.16
N LYS A 187 12.53 -35.04 -32.24
CA LYS A 187 11.93 -33.72 -32.45
C LYS A 187 10.87 -33.38 -31.40
N GLU A 188 9.94 -34.29 -31.11
CA GLU A 188 8.89 -34.06 -30.12
C GLU A 188 9.47 -33.85 -28.71
N LYS A 189 10.44 -34.67 -28.29
CA LYS A 189 11.13 -34.50 -27.00
C LYS A 189 11.90 -33.18 -26.93
N ALA A 190 12.57 -32.76 -28.01
CA ALA A 190 13.27 -31.48 -28.05
C ALA A 190 12.30 -30.31 -27.83
N ILE A 191 11.19 -30.27 -28.57
CA ILE A 191 10.15 -29.23 -28.41
C ILE A 191 9.59 -29.25 -26.99
N LEU A 192 9.22 -30.43 -26.49
CA LEU A 192 8.62 -30.58 -25.18
C LEU A 192 9.57 -30.18 -24.05
N SER A 193 10.86 -30.53 -24.15
CA SER A 193 11.88 -30.13 -23.17
C SER A 193 12.05 -28.60 -23.12
N ALA A 194 12.01 -27.92 -24.27
CA ALA A 194 12.04 -26.46 -24.34
C ALA A 194 10.80 -25.82 -23.66
N ILE A 195 9.61 -26.37 -23.92
CA ILE A 195 8.36 -25.92 -23.28
C ILE A 195 8.45 -26.11 -21.76
N ILE A 196 8.85 -27.30 -21.29
CA ILE A 196 8.98 -27.61 -19.86
C ILE A 196 10.01 -26.69 -19.19
N ALA A 197 11.16 -26.44 -19.83
CA ALA A 197 12.18 -25.53 -19.31
C ALA A 197 11.65 -24.09 -19.19
N ALA A 198 10.85 -23.62 -20.16
CA ALA A 198 10.20 -22.32 -20.12
C ALA A 198 9.18 -22.23 -18.97
N ILE A 199 8.33 -23.25 -18.80
CA ILE A 199 7.36 -23.33 -17.70
C ILE A 199 8.07 -23.34 -16.33
N ILE A 200 9.13 -24.14 -16.17
CA ILE A 200 9.93 -24.17 -14.92
C ILE A 200 10.54 -22.79 -14.63
N SER A 201 11.02 -22.09 -15.65
CA SER A 201 11.58 -20.74 -15.50
C SER A 201 10.52 -19.74 -15.04
N LEU A 202 9.31 -19.81 -15.60
CA LEU A 202 8.15 -19.00 -15.17
C LEU A 202 7.72 -19.33 -13.73
N ILE A 203 7.68 -20.61 -13.35
CA ILE A 203 7.41 -21.04 -11.97
C ILE A 203 8.42 -20.42 -11.01
N ALA A 204 9.71 -20.50 -11.34
CA ALA A 204 10.77 -19.93 -10.51
C ALA A 204 10.63 -18.40 -10.39
N PHE A 205 10.35 -17.73 -11.50
CA PHE A 205 10.09 -16.28 -11.53
C PHE A 205 8.90 -15.91 -10.65
N ASN A 206 7.75 -16.57 -10.82
CA ASN A 206 6.53 -16.27 -10.07
C ASN A 206 6.66 -16.62 -8.58
N ALA A 207 7.39 -17.68 -8.24
CA ALA A 207 7.71 -18.02 -6.85
C ALA A 207 8.62 -16.97 -6.21
N LEU A 208 9.61 -16.47 -6.94
CA LEU A 208 10.46 -15.38 -6.49
C LEU A 208 9.65 -14.08 -6.29
N MET A 209 8.76 -13.77 -7.23
CA MET A 209 7.82 -12.65 -7.08
C MET A 209 6.91 -12.80 -5.87
N PHE A 210 6.45 -14.01 -5.54
CA PHE A 210 5.73 -14.26 -4.28
C PHE A 210 6.56 -13.92 -3.04
N VAL A 211 7.83 -14.34 -3.00
CA VAL A 211 8.73 -14.08 -1.86
C VAL A 211 8.96 -12.58 -1.66
N PHE A 212 9.21 -11.84 -2.74
CA PHE A 212 9.47 -10.39 -2.69
C PHE A 212 8.22 -9.56 -2.44
N THR A 213 7.10 -9.89 -3.07
CA THR A 213 5.87 -9.08 -2.97
C THR A 213 4.95 -9.49 -1.82
N ARG A 214 5.07 -10.73 -1.34
CA ARG A 214 4.17 -11.38 -0.36
C ARG A 214 2.69 -11.38 -0.79
N MET A 215 2.40 -11.17 -2.07
CA MET A 215 1.05 -11.17 -2.62
C MET A 215 0.58 -12.61 -2.86
N GLN A 216 -0.50 -13.03 -2.19
CA GLN A 216 -1.02 -14.41 -2.27
C GLN A 216 -1.48 -14.84 -3.67
N VAL A 217 -1.73 -13.90 -4.59
CA VAL A 217 -2.04 -14.21 -5.99
C VAL A 217 -0.92 -15.04 -6.63
N PHE A 218 0.34 -14.66 -6.40
CA PHE A 218 1.48 -15.40 -6.95
C PHE A 218 1.56 -16.82 -6.39
N SER A 219 1.23 -17.05 -5.12
CA SER A 219 1.24 -18.41 -4.56
C SER A 219 0.18 -19.30 -5.20
N PHE A 220 -1.03 -18.80 -5.45
CA PHE A 220 -2.04 -19.58 -6.17
C PHE A 220 -1.59 -19.86 -7.60
N TYR A 221 -0.99 -18.86 -8.24
CA TYR A 221 -0.54 -18.99 -9.62
C TYR A 221 0.60 -20.01 -9.79
N VAL A 222 1.60 -19.99 -8.90
CA VAL A 222 2.66 -21.01 -8.85
C VAL A 222 2.07 -22.42 -8.66
N LEU A 223 1.02 -22.57 -7.85
CA LEU A 223 0.37 -23.87 -7.68
C LEU A 223 -0.40 -24.33 -8.92
N ILE A 224 -0.96 -23.40 -9.71
CA ILE A 224 -1.54 -23.71 -11.03
C ILE A 224 -0.45 -24.25 -11.96
N GLU A 225 0.65 -23.52 -12.11
CA GLU A 225 1.75 -23.90 -13.01
C GLU A 225 2.38 -25.25 -12.59
N LEU A 226 2.57 -25.49 -11.28
CA LEU A 226 3.08 -26.78 -10.77
C LEU A 226 2.13 -27.94 -11.06
N ALA A 227 0.82 -27.74 -10.88
CA ALA A 227 -0.17 -28.77 -11.15
C ALA A 227 -0.28 -29.06 -12.66
N SER A 228 -0.25 -28.02 -13.51
CA SER A 228 -0.25 -28.16 -14.98
C SER A 228 1.03 -28.83 -15.49
N LEU A 229 2.21 -28.46 -14.95
CA LEU A 229 3.47 -29.12 -15.28
C LEU A 229 3.46 -30.59 -14.85
N GLY A 230 2.97 -30.86 -13.63
CA GLY A 230 2.79 -32.23 -13.15
C GLY A 230 1.86 -33.02 -14.07
N TYR A 231 0.75 -32.44 -14.50
CA TYR A 231 -0.17 -33.07 -15.44
C TYR A 231 0.50 -33.36 -16.77
N LEU A 232 1.27 -32.43 -17.34
CA LEU A 232 2.02 -32.61 -18.58
C LEU A 232 3.06 -33.73 -18.45
N LEU A 233 3.89 -33.70 -17.41
CA LEU A 233 4.91 -34.72 -17.14
C LEU A 233 4.29 -36.10 -16.92
N HIS A 234 3.13 -36.13 -16.28
CA HIS A 234 2.39 -37.36 -16.12
C HIS A 234 1.87 -37.82 -17.49
N HIS A 235 1.22 -36.96 -18.26
CA HIS A 235 0.60 -37.28 -19.55
C HIS A 235 1.58 -37.97 -20.52
N ILE A 236 2.84 -37.50 -20.57
CA ILE A 236 3.91 -38.10 -21.38
C ILE A 236 4.57 -39.36 -20.78
N GLY A 237 4.09 -39.84 -19.63
CA GLY A 237 4.59 -41.06 -18.96
C GLY A 237 5.86 -40.85 -18.13
N TRP A 238 6.36 -39.61 -17.99
CA TRP A 238 7.61 -39.35 -17.25
C TRP A 238 7.47 -39.69 -15.76
N THR A 239 6.33 -39.39 -15.15
CA THR A 239 6.09 -39.70 -13.73
C THR A 239 5.90 -41.20 -13.49
N THR A 240 5.29 -41.92 -14.42
CA THR A 240 5.20 -43.38 -14.40
C THR A 240 6.60 -43.99 -14.46
N ALA A 241 7.44 -43.52 -15.38
CA ALA A 241 8.79 -44.03 -15.57
C ALA A 241 9.73 -43.75 -14.37
N ASN A 242 9.55 -42.63 -13.66
CA ASN A 242 10.56 -42.13 -12.71
C ASN A 242 10.08 -41.92 -11.27
N LEU A 243 8.79 -41.70 -11.00
CA LEU A 243 8.27 -41.35 -9.67
C LEU A 243 7.56 -42.52 -8.99
N TRP A 244 6.51 -43.07 -9.62
CA TRP A 244 5.60 -44.02 -8.97
C TRP A 244 5.47 -45.38 -9.65
N GLY A 245 6.10 -45.58 -10.82
CA GLY A 245 6.05 -46.87 -11.52
C GLY A 245 4.65 -47.29 -11.92
N ASP A 246 4.43 -48.60 -12.03
CA ASP A 246 3.12 -49.24 -12.29
C ASP A 246 2.22 -49.27 -11.03
N GLY A 247 2.44 -48.36 -10.08
CA GLY A 247 1.70 -48.31 -8.83
C GLY A 247 0.32 -47.66 -8.96
N PRO A 248 -0.53 -47.76 -7.91
CA PRO A 248 -1.90 -47.22 -7.94
C PRO A 248 -1.96 -45.69 -8.15
N PHE A 249 -0.88 -44.97 -7.84
CA PHE A 249 -0.76 -43.53 -8.10
C PHE A 249 -0.75 -43.19 -9.58
N ASP A 250 -0.35 -44.11 -10.46
CA ASP A 250 -0.29 -43.85 -11.89
C ASP A 250 -1.68 -43.63 -12.49
N HIS A 251 -2.67 -44.42 -12.05
CA HIS A 251 -4.05 -44.27 -12.49
C HIS A 251 -4.76 -43.05 -11.87
N LEU A 252 -4.24 -42.50 -10.77
CA LEU A 252 -4.85 -41.37 -10.03
C LEU A 252 -4.25 -40.01 -10.41
N GLY A 253 -2.97 -39.98 -10.78
CA GLY A 253 -2.17 -38.77 -10.93
C GLY A 253 -2.82 -37.72 -11.83
N ALA A 254 -3.27 -38.11 -13.03
CA ALA A 254 -3.85 -37.17 -14.01
C ALA A 254 -5.09 -36.45 -13.48
N GLY A 255 -6.01 -37.18 -12.85
CA GLY A 255 -7.25 -36.62 -12.34
C GLY A 255 -7.02 -35.70 -11.14
N LEU A 256 -6.14 -36.10 -10.21
CA LEU A 256 -5.82 -35.28 -9.04
C LEU A 256 -5.09 -33.99 -9.44
N LEU A 257 -4.14 -34.06 -10.37
CA LEU A 257 -3.38 -32.91 -10.84
C LEU A 257 -4.25 -31.92 -11.62
N SER A 258 -5.15 -32.39 -12.48
CA SER A 258 -6.05 -31.51 -13.24
C SER A 258 -7.09 -30.83 -12.35
N VAL A 259 -7.65 -31.54 -11.37
CA VAL A 259 -8.57 -30.94 -10.40
C VAL A 259 -7.84 -29.96 -9.47
N LEU A 260 -6.63 -30.27 -9.04
CA LEU A 260 -5.81 -29.33 -8.26
C LEU A 260 -5.53 -28.04 -9.05
N ALA A 261 -5.14 -28.14 -10.32
CA ALA A 261 -4.94 -26.98 -11.19
C ALA A 261 -6.22 -26.14 -11.27
N THR A 262 -7.37 -26.79 -11.51
CA THR A 262 -8.68 -26.12 -11.61
C THR A 262 -9.08 -25.43 -10.31
N MET A 263 -8.90 -26.08 -9.15
CA MET A 263 -9.14 -25.47 -7.84
C MET A 263 -8.27 -24.22 -7.64
N MET A 264 -6.99 -24.27 -8.03
CA MET A 264 -6.09 -23.14 -7.89
C MET A 264 -6.44 -22.01 -8.88
N ILE A 265 -6.91 -22.32 -10.09
CA ILE A 265 -7.45 -21.32 -11.05
C ILE A 265 -8.64 -20.58 -10.42
N VAL A 266 -9.57 -21.31 -9.78
CA VAL A 266 -10.71 -20.70 -9.09
C VAL A 266 -10.22 -19.79 -7.95
N GLN A 267 -9.28 -20.26 -7.12
CA GLN A 267 -8.72 -19.49 -6.01
C GLN A 267 -7.97 -18.24 -6.46
N PHE A 268 -7.18 -18.36 -7.53
CA PHE A 268 -6.49 -17.26 -8.18
C PHE A 268 -7.48 -16.17 -8.60
N ASN A 269 -8.54 -16.53 -9.32
CA ASN A 269 -9.53 -15.58 -9.81
C ASN A 269 -10.28 -14.88 -8.65
N ARG A 270 -10.64 -15.62 -7.60
CA ARG A 270 -11.27 -15.05 -6.40
C ARG A 270 -10.40 -13.97 -5.76
N TYR A 271 -9.11 -14.24 -5.62
CA TYR A 271 -8.17 -13.31 -4.98
C TYR A 271 -7.82 -12.14 -5.91
N TYR A 272 -7.48 -12.43 -7.18
CA TYR A 272 -7.07 -11.41 -8.16
C TYR A 272 -8.17 -10.37 -8.38
N PHE A 273 -9.42 -10.82 -8.59
CA PHE A 273 -10.54 -9.92 -8.81
C PHE A 273 -11.15 -9.39 -7.50
N GLU A 274 -10.69 -9.84 -6.33
CA GLU A 274 -11.24 -9.51 -5.01
C GLU A 274 -12.77 -9.75 -4.95
N THR A 275 -13.22 -10.91 -5.45
CA THR A 275 -14.64 -11.28 -5.55
C THR A 275 -15.37 -11.16 -4.22
N ARG A 276 -14.71 -11.50 -3.11
CA ARG A 276 -15.24 -11.36 -1.75
C ARG A 276 -15.71 -9.95 -1.42
N LYS A 277 -15.08 -8.91 -1.98
CA LYS A 277 -15.46 -7.50 -1.74
C LYS A 277 -16.38 -6.96 -2.83
N LYS A 278 -16.20 -7.40 -4.07
CA LYS A 278 -16.83 -6.79 -5.26
C LYS A 278 -18.07 -7.54 -5.77
N ALA A 279 -18.16 -8.85 -5.53
CA ALA A 279 -19.24 -9.71 -6.05
C ALA A 279 -19.49 -10.91 -5.11
N LEU A 280 -20.23 -10.67 -4.03
CA LEU A 280 -20.45 -11.66 -2.95
C LEU A 280 -21.11 -12.97 -3.42
N LEU A 281 -22.10 -12.90 -4.32
CA LEU A 281 -22.79 -14.08 -4.85
C LEU A 281 -21.81 -14.95 -5.66
N LEU A 282 -21.04 -14.33 -6.56
CA LEU A 282 -20.02 -15.00 -7.35
C LEU A 282 -18.95 -15.66 -6.46
N ASP A 283 -18.52 -14.98 -5.39
CA ASP A 283 -17.56 -15.57 -4.44
C ASP A 283 -18.11 -16.80 -3.70
N ARG A 284 -19.42 -16.84 -3.39
CA ARG A 284 -20.06 -18.04 -2.80
C ARG A 284 -20.08 -19.20 -3.80
N VAL A 285 -20.44 -18.94 -5.05
CA VAL A 285 -20.47 -19.95 -6.12
C VAL A 285 -19.08 -20.52 -6.35
N LEU A 286 -18.06 -19.67 -6.49
CA LEU A 286 -16.67 -20.12 -6.68
C LEU A 286 -16.18 -20.95 -5.49
N ARG A 287 -16.54 -20.58 -4.24
CA ARG A 287 -16.22 -21.40 -3.05
C ARG A 287 -16.88 -22.77 -3.08
N PHE A 288 -18.14 -22.86 -3.50
CA PHE A 288 -18.84 -24.12 -3.61
C PHE A 288 -18.08 -25.10 -4.52
N PHE A 289 -17.62 -24.65 -5.69
CA PHE A 289 -16.82 -25.48 -6.59
C PHE A 289 -15.51 -25.96 -5.96
N VAL A 290 -14.79 -25.09 -5.24
CA VAL A 290 -13.55 -25.48 -4.54
C VAL A 290 -13.82 -26.56 -3.49
N TRP A 291 -14.89 -26.42 -2.70
CA TRP A 291 -15.26 -27.43 -1.69
C TRP A 291 -15.70 -28.75 -2.33
N ALA A 292 -16.50 -28.69 -3.40
CA ALA A 292 -16.95 -29.88 -4.13
C ALA A 292 -15.77 -30.66 -4.73
N MET A 293 -14.81 -29.95 -5.33
CA MET A 293 -13.58 -30.54 -5.86
C MET A 293 -12.67 -31.09 -4.75
N GLY A 294 -12.57 -30.40 -3.61
CA GLY A 294 -11.83 -30.89 -2.46
C GLY A 294 -12.39 -32.21 -1.93
N LEU A 295 -13.73 -32.30 -1.79
CA LEU A 295 -14.41 -33.53 -1.41
C LEU A 295 -14.18 -34.64 -2.45
N TRP A 296 -14.22 -34.30 -3.74
CA TRP A 296 -13.91 -35.22 -4.82
C TRP A 296 -12.49 -35.77 -4.73
N CYS A 297 -11.47 -34.93 -4.47
CA CYS A 297 -10.09 -35.37 -4.30
C CYS A 297 -9.94 -36.36 -3.15
N VAL A 298 -10.60 -36.09 -2.01
CA VAL A 298 -10.61 -37.00 -0.86
C VAL A 298 -11.24 -38.34 -1.24
N ALA A 299 -12.42 -38.32 -1.88
CA ALA A 299 -13.07 -39.55 -2.35
C ALA A 299 -12.18 -40.32 -3.34
N LYS A 300 -11.42 -39.62 -4.21
CA LYS A 300 -10.55 -40.22 -5.22
C LYS A 300 -9.29 -40.83 -4.64
N ILE A 301 -8.78 -40.29 -3.54
CA ILE A 301 -7.69 -40.91 -2.78
C ILE A 301 -8.20 -42.12 -2.02
N LEU A 302 -9.43 -42.08 -1.48
CA LEU A 302 -10.00 -43.21 -0.74
C LEU A 302 -10.19 -44.47 -1.60
N THR A 303 -10.34 -44.34 -2.92
CA THR A 303 -10.38 -45.52 -3.81
C THR A 303 -9.07 -46.32 -3.82
N MET A 304 -7.97 -45.79 -3.26
CA MET A 304 -6.72 -46.56 -3.06
C MET A 304 -6.85 -47.61 -1.95
N PHE A 305 -7.79 -47.42 -1.02
CA PHE A 305 -7.92 -48.24 0.18
C PHE A 305 -9.15 -49.17 0.13
N GLY A 306 -9.85 -49.23 -1.01
CA GLY A 306 -10.95 -50.15 -1.26
C GLY A 306 -11.89 -49.69 -2.39
N ASP A 307 -12.74 -50.61 -2.86
CA ASP A 307 -13.75 -50.36 -3.90
C ASP A 307 -15.02 -49.67 -3.34
N PHE A 308 -14.84 -48.60 -2.56
CA PHE A 308 -15.95 -47.89 -1.89
C PHE A 308 -16.95 -47.27 -2.89
N ILE A 309 -16.47 -46.82 -4.05
CA ILE A 309 -17.25 -46.26 -5.15
C ILE A 309 -16.60 -46.74 -6.45
N ALA A 310 -17.41 -47.16 -7.43
CA ALA A 310 -16.90 -47.52 -8.75
C ALA A 310 -16.01 -46.39 -9.31
N PRO A 311 -14.72 -46.64 -9.63
CA PRO A 311 -13.77 -45.60 -10.07
C PRO A 311 -14.28 -44.74 -11.24
N VAL A 312 -15.11 -45.35 -12.10
CA VAL A 312 -15.80 -44.71 -13.23
C VAL A 312 -16.78 -43.62 -12.77
N VAL A 313 -17.61 -43.91 -11.76
CA VAL A 313 -18.58 -42.95 -11.20
C VAL A 313 -17.86 -41.71 -10.66
N LEU A 314 -16.72 -41.93 -10.01
CA LEU A 314 -15.94 -40.83 -9.48
C LEU A 314 -15.34 -39.96 -10.58
N ASN A 315 -14.90 -40.52 -11.71
CA ASN A 315 -14.46 -39.72 -12.85
C ASN A 315 -15.57 -38.82 -13.41
N TYR A 316 -16.82 -39.28 -13.44
CA TYR A 316 -17.96 -38.44 -13.84
C TYR A 316 -18.17 -37.24 -12.92
N TYR A 317 -18.07 -37.44 -11.59
CA TYR A 317 -18.16 -36.32 -10.65
C TYR A 317 -17.06 -35.28 -10.84
N ALA A 318 -15.85 -35.71 -11.22
CA ALA A 318 -14.75 -34.78 -11.54
C ALA A 318 -15.18 -33.81 -12.63
N TYR A 319 -15.75 -34.34 -13.72
CA TYR A 319 -16.20 -33.57 -14.87
C TYR A 319 -17.40 -32.66 -14.53
N ILE A 320 -18.35 -33.14 -13.71
CA ILE A 320 -19.52 -32.37 -13.28
C ILE A 320 -19.12 -31.12 -12.48
N PHE A 321 -18.02 -31.17 -11.72
CA PHE A 321 -17.57 -29.99 -10.98
C PHE A 321 -16.52 -29.17 -11.74
N ALA A 322 -15.58 -29.81 -12.44
CA ALA A 322 -14.49 -29.15 -13.15
C ALA A 322 -14.99 -28.31 -14.33
N TYR A 323 -15.78 -28.89 -15.24
CA TYR A 323 -16.20 -28.17 -16.45
C TYR A 323 -17.07 -26.95 -16.15
N PRO A 324 -18.13 -27.01 -15.32
CA PRO A 324 -18.89 -25.82 -14.97
C PRO A 324 -18.07 -24.74 -14.28
N SER A 325 -17.06 -25.12 -13.48
CA SER A 325 -16.19 -24.14 -12.83
C SER A 325 -15.38 -23.31 -13.83
N PHE A 326 -14.95 -23.89 -14.97
CA PHE A 326 -14.27 -23.14 -16.03
C PHE A 326 -15.18 -22.07 -16.64
N PHE A 327 -16.45 -22.39 -16.87
CA PHE A 327 -17.42 -21.41 -17.37
C PHE A 327 -17.70 -20.30 -16.36
N VAL A 328 -17.75 -20.62 -15.06
CA VAL A 328 -17.92 -19.61 -14.00
C VAL A 328 -16.69 -18.71 -13.90
N VAL A 329 -15.48 -19.28 -14.00
CA VAL A 329 -14.22 -18.52 -14.05
C VAL A 329 -14.17 -17.61 -15.27
N LEU A 330 -14.53 -18.13 -16.44
CA LEU A 330 -14.57 -17.36 -17.68
C LEU A 330 -15.60 -16.23 -17.59
N GLY A 331 -16.81 -16.53 -17.10
CA GLY A 331 -17.85 -15.54 -16.85
C GLY A 331 -17.41 -14.45 -15.86
N ALA A 332 -16.69 -14.83 -14.80
CA ALA A 332 -16.08 -13.89 -13.87
C ALA A 332 -15.04 -13.00 -14.57
N ALA A 333 -14.12 -13.60 -15.34
CA ALA A 333 -13.10 -12.88 -16.07
C ALA A 333 -13.71 -11.89 -17.09
N VAL A 334 -14.75 -12.29 -17.82
CA VAL A 334 -15.52 -11.41 -18.71
C VAL A 334 -16.17 -10.28 -17.91
N TYR A 335 -16.91 -10.60 -16.85
CA TYR A 335 -17.58 -9.61 -16.01
C TYR A 335 -16.61 -8.55 -15.51
N PHE A 336 -15.45 -8.95 -14.96
CA PHE A 336 -14.48 -8.01 -14.44
C PHE A 336 -13.72 -7.26 -15.53
N SER A 337 -13.43 -7.88 -16.68
CA SER A 337 -12.76 -7.22 -17.81
C SER A 337 -13.59 -6.09 -18.42
N PHE A 338 -14.92 -6.26 -18.46
CA PHE A 338 -15.85 -5.24 -18.96
C PHE A 338 -16.47 -4.38 -17.86
N TRP A 339 -16.01 -4.51 -16.61
CA TRP A 339 -16.60 -3.78 -15.51
C TRP A 339 -16.28 -2.28 -15.61
N LYS A 340 -17.32 -1.48 -15.88
CA LYS A 340 -17.22 -0.01 -16.08
C LYS A 340 -16.54 0.75 -14.93
N ARG A 341 -16.50 0.20 -13.72
CA ARG A 341 -15.87 0.82 -12.54
C ARG A 341 -14.35 0.60 -12.41
N GLN A 342 -13.70 -0.09 -13.35
CA GLN A 342 -12.23 -0.19 -13.33
C GLN A 342 -11.58 1.18 -13.52
N LYS A 343 -10.86 1.64 -12.48
CA LYS A 343 -10.35 3.02 -12.37
C LYS A 343 -9.21 3.38 -13.32
N THR A 344 -8.46 2.40 -13.86
CA THR A 344 -7.25 2.65 -14.66
C THR A 344 -7.17 1.77 -15.91
N THR A 345 -6.60 2.32 -17.00
CA THR A 345 -6.39 1.60 -18.27
C THR A 345 -5.52 0.36 -18.08
N LEU A 346 -4.50 0.42 -17.22
CA LEU A 346 -3.63 -0.72 -16.92
C LEU A 346 -4.38 -1.90 -16.27
N ASN A 347 -5.33 -1.64 -15.37
CA ASN A 347 -6.14 -2.71 -14.77
C ASN A 347 -7.04 -3.40 -15.83
N LYS A 348 -7.51 -2.65 -16.83
CA LYS A 348 -8.29 -3.22 -17.95
C LYS A 348 -7.42 -4.14 -18.79
N ILE A 349 -6.22 -3.68 -19.18
CA ILE A 349 -5.25 -4.47 -19.94
C ILE A 349 -4.91 -5.77 -19.18
N ALA A 350 -4.59 -5.68 -17.88
CA ALA A 350 -4.28 -6.85 -17.08
C ALA A 350 -5.46 -7.83 -16.99
N SER A 351 -6.71 -7.33 -16.93
CA SER A 351 -7.90 -8.17 -16.92
C SER A 351 -8.13 -8.86 -18.28
N TYR A 352 -7.88 -8.16 -19.40
CA TYR A 352 -7.95 -8.75 -20.73
C TYR A 352 -6.90 -9.84 -20.93
N LEU A 353 -5.67 -9.65 -20.44
CA LEU A 353 -4.64 -10.68 -20.51
C LEU A 353 -5.06 -11.97 -19.78
N ILE A 354 -5.65 -11.83 -18.59
CA ILE A 354 -6.18 -12.98 -17.82
C ILE A 354 -7.34 -13.64 -18.54
N LEU A 355 -8.27 -12.85 -19.11
CA LEU A 355 -9.37 -13.39 -19.91
C LEU A 355 -8.85 -14.19 -21.11
N THR A 356 -7.90 -13.63 -21.87
CA THR A 356 -7.28 -14.32 -23.00
C THR A 356 -6.57 -15.59 -22.56
N ALA A 357 -5.85 -15.56 -21.44
CA ALA A 357 -5.19 -16.74 -20.88
C ALA A 357 -6.19 -17.88 -20.58
N TRP A 358 -7.32 -17.56 -19.94
CA TRP A 358 -8.37 -18.55 -19.68
C TRP A 358 -9.07 -19.04 -20.93
N VAL A 359 -9.31 -18.18 -21.93
CA VAL A 359 -9.88 -18.59 -23.22
C VAL A 359 -8.95 -19.57 -23.93
N VAL A 360 -7.64 -19.31 -23.95
CA VAL A 360 -6.64 -20.21 -24.55
C VAL A 360 -6.64 -21.56 -23.84
N LEU A 361 -6.59 -21.56 -22.50
CA LEU A 361 -6.55 -22.79 -21.72
C LEU A 361 -7.84 -23.63 -21.89
N VAL A 362 -9.01 -23.01 -21.69
CA VAL A 362 -10.30 -23.71 -21.81
C VAL A 362 -10.57 -24.14 -23.25
N GLY A 363 -10.24 -23.29 -24.23
CA GLY A 363 -10.37 -23.61 -25.64
C GLY A 363 -9.50 -24.80 -26.05
N ASN A 364 -8.25 -24.87 -25.57
CA ASN A 364 -7.38 -26.01 -25.81
C ASN A 364 -7.92 -27.30 -25.19
N ILE A 365 -8.39 -27.26 -23.94
CA ILE A 365 -9.03 -28.42 -23.29
C ILE A 365 -10.24 -28.91 -24.10
N MET A 366 -11.06 -27.99 -24.61
CA MET A 366 -12.21 -28.33 -25.47
C MET A 366 -11.75 -28.95 -26.80
N ILE A 367 -10.74 -28.40 -27.46
CA ILE A 367 -10.21 -28.96 -28.73
C ILE A 367 -9.67 -30.37 -28.51
N ILE A 368 -8.85 -30.58 -27.47
CA ILE A 368 -8.33 -31.91 -27.12
C ILE A 368 -9.49 -32.85 -26.82
N GLY A 369 -10.49 -32.41 -26.07
CA GLY A 369 -11.69 -33.20 -25.77
C GLY A 369 -12.48 -33.59 -27.02
N LEU A 370 -12.68 -32.67 -27.96
CA LEU A 370 -13.40 -32.93 -29.22
C LEU A 370 -12.62 -33.89 -30.13
N ARG A 371 -11.30 -33.73 -30.24
CA ARG A 371 -10.43 -34.67 -30.98
C ARG A 371 -10.39 -36.05 -30.34
N ALA A 372 -10.33 -36.11 -29.01
CA ALA A 372 -10.39 -37.35 -28.25
C ALA A 372 -11.75 -38.09 -28.40
N ASN A 373 -12.74 -37.48 -29.05
CA ASN A 373 -14.01 -38.11 -29.42
C ASN A 373 -14.23 -38.14 -30.95
N SER A 374 -13.19 -37.93 -31.76
CA SER A 374 -13.23 -37.91 -33.23
C SER A 374 -14.23 -36.91 -33.84
N ILE A 375 -14.65 -35.89 -33.08
CA ILE A 375 -15.51 -34.81 -33.60
C ILE A 375 -14.68 -33.85 -34.47
N LEU A 376 -13.43 -33.61 -34.06
CA LEU A 376 -12.47 -32.85 -34.84
C LEU A 376 -11.39 -33.79 -35.37
N PRO A 377 -10.89 -33.54 -36.61
CA PRO A 377 -9.76 -34.30 -37.14
C PRO A 377 -8.50 -34.05 -36.31
N ASP A 378 -7.61 -35.04 -36.32
CA ASP A 378 -6.27 -34.89 -35.76
C ASP A 378 -5.50 -33.79 -36.50
N ALA A 379 -4.75 -32.97 -35.75
CA ALA A 379 -3.90 -31.92 -36.31
C ALA A 379 -2.50 -32.41 -36.67
N GLY A 380 -2.16 -33.67 -36.38
CA GLY A 380 -0.81 -34.20 -36.57
C GLY A 380 0.20 -33.64 -35.56
N VAL A 381 -0.29 -33.01 -34.49
CA VAL A 381 0.51 -32.52 -33.36
C VAL A 381 0.13 -33.32 -32.13
N SER A 382 1.14 -33.82 -31.41
CA SER A 382 0.93 -34.55 -30.16
C SER A 382 0.12 -33.71 -29.16
N PRO A 383 -0.94 -34.26 -28.53
CA PRO A 383 -1.75 -33.56 -27.54
C PRO A 383 -0.93 -32.98 -26.38
N ALA A 384 0.21 -33.61 -26.04
CA ALA A 384 1.12 -33.11 -25.02
C ALA A 384 1.78 -31.78 -25.43
N ILE A 385 2.17 -31.65 -26.70
CA ILE A 385 2.75 -30.42 -27.25
C ILE A 385 1.67 -29.32 -27.30
N GLU A 386 0.46 -29.66 -27.76
CA GLU A 386 -0.65 -28.71 -27.81
C GLU A 386 -1.00 -28.15 -26.42
N PHE A 387 -1.13 -29.04 -25.43
CA PHE A 387 -1.35 -28.66 -24.04
C PHE A 387 -0.18 -27.84 -23.48
N GLY A 388 1.05 -28.26 -23.77
CA GLY A 388 2.26 -27.55 -23.36
C GLY A 388 2.31 -26.11 -23.88
N TYR A 389 1.96 -25.88 -25.16
CA TYR A 389 1.84 -24.54 -25.71
C TYR A 389 0.74 -23.72 -25.05
N ALA A 390 -0.44 -24.32 -24.80
CA ALA A 390 -1.54 -23.63 -24.14
C ALA A 390 -1.15 -23.16 -22.73
N VAL A 391 -0.50 -24.03 -21.94
CA VAL A 391 0.01 -23.69 -20.60
C VAL A 391 1.11 -22.62 -20.68
N LEU A 392 2.02 -22.70 -21.65
CA LEU A 392 3.07 -21.70 -21.79
C LEU A 392 2.51 -20.31 -22.16
N ILE A 393 1.56 -20.25 -23.10
CA ILE A 393 0.91 -19.00 -23.51
C ILE A 393 0.11 -18.42 -22.34
N GLU A 394 -0.70 -19.25 -21.68
CA GLU A 394 -1.42 -18.89 -20.46
C GLU A 394 -0.44 -18.30 -19.43
N ALA A 395 0.70 -18.95 -19.24
CA ALA A 395 1.64 -18.56 -18.22
C ALA A 395 2.35 -17.24 -18.48
N VAL A 396 2.71 -16.97 -19.73
CA VAL A 396 3.25 -15.68 -20.15
C VAL A 396 2.20 -14.58 -19.96
N LEU A 397 0.95 -14.82 -20.37
CA LEU A 397 -0.12 -13.82 -20.28
C LEU A 397 -0.47 -13.48 -18.82
N VAL A 398 -0.61 -14.48 -17.96
CA VAL A 398 -0.91 -14.26 -16.54
C VAL A 398 0.28 -13.62 -15.83
N SER A 399 1.51 -14.06 -16.09
CA SER A 399 2.72 -13.42 -15.52
C SER A 399 2.81 -11.94 -15.90
N LEU A 400 2.49 -11.59 -17.15
CA LEU A 400 2.43 -10.19 -17.60
C LEU A 400 1.30 -9.41 -16.90
N ALA A 401 0.12 -10.01 -16.74
CA ALA A 401 -0.98 -9.40 -16.02
C ALA A 401 -0.61 -9.10 -14.55
N LEU A 402 0.10 -10.02 -13.89
CA LEU A 402 0.59 -9.84 -12.53
C LEU A 402 1.66 -8.74 -12.43
N ALA A 403 2.56 -8.64 -13.41
CA ALA A 403 3.53 -7.55 -13.47
C ALA A 403 2.84 -6.17 -13.62
N ILE A 404 1.83 -6.08 -14.49
CA ILE A 404 1.01 -4.86 -14.62
C ILE A 404 0.29 -4.56 -13.30
N ARG A 405 -0.24 -5.59 -12.63
CA ARG A 405 -0.90 -5.44 -11.33
C ARG A 405 0.05 -4.85 -10.27
N ILE A 406 1.29 -5.32 -10.18
CA ILE A 406 2.30 -4.74 -9.29
C ILE A 406 2.50 -3.25 -9.61
N LYS A 407 2.67 -2.91 -10.88
CA LYS A 407 2.85 -1.52 -11.31
C LYS A 407 1.66 -0.64 -10.92
N THR A 408 0.43 -1.14 -11.09
CA THR A 408 -0.76 -0.39 -10.67
C THR A 408 -0.82 -0.16 -9.16
N LEU A 409 -0.49 -1.18 -8.36
CA LEU A 409 -0.49 -1.08 -6.90
C LEU A 409 0.62 -0.15 -6.40
N TYR A 410 1.79 -0.14 -7.05
CA TYR A 410 2.86 0.79 -6.74
C TYR A 410 2.43 2.24 -6.97
N ASN A 411 1.85 2.53 -8.15
CA ASN A 411 1.35 3.88 -8.48
C ASN A 411 0.22 4.32 -7.53
N GLU A 412 -0.67 3.41 -7.12
CA GLU A 412 -1.72 3.72 -6.13
C GLU A 412 -1.12 4.05 -4.75
N ARG A 413 -0.10 3.30 -4.30
CA ARG A 413 0.59 3.59 -3.04
C ARG A 413 1.34 4.91 -3.07
N GLU A 414 2.02 5.21 -4.16
CA GLU A 414 2.73 6.49 -4.33
C GLU A 414 1.75 7.66 -4.26
N LYS A 415 0.62 7.57 -4.98
CA LYS A 415 -0.43 8.60 -4.92
C LYS A 415 -1.00 8.79 -3.51
N LEU A 416 -1.25 7.70 -2.78
CA LEU A 416 -1.69 7.76 -1.39
C LEU A 416 -0.62 8.38 -0.46
N SER A 417 0.66 8.07 -0.69
CA SER A 417 1.76 8.67 0.06
C SER A 417 1.83 10.17 -0.15
N VAL A 418 1.73 10.65 -1.39
CA VAL A 418 1.71 12.09 -1.68
C VAL A 418 0.53 12.77 -1.00
N GLN A 419 -0.67 12.18 -1.06
CA GLN A 419 -1.86 12.72 -0.38
C GLN A 419 -1.69 12.78 1.15
N SER A 420 -1.06 11.77 1.75
CA SER A 420 -0.78 11.79 3.20
C SER A 420 0.18 12.92 3.60
N LEU A 421 1.21 13.18 2.79
CA LEU A 421 2.15 14.27 3.03
C LEU A 421 1.48 15.65 2.89
N GLU A 422 0.57 15.83 1.94
CA GLU A 422 -0.22 17.06 1.82
C GLU A 422 -1.12 17.28 3.03
N LEU A 423 -1.76 16.23 3.55
CA LEU A 423 -2.59 16.31 4.75
C LEU A 423 -1.77 16.72 5.98
N ILE A 424 -0.60 16.09 6.18
CA ILE A 424 0.31 16.44 7.28
C ILE A 424 0.77 17.90 7.18
N ARG A 425 1.10 18.38 5.98
CA ARG A 425 1.48 19.79 5.77
C ARG A 425 0.34 20.76 6.09
N ARG A 426 -0.90 20.43 5.72
CA ARG A 426 -2.07 21.25 6.05
C ARG A 426 -2.31 21.29 7.55
N GLU A 427 -2.19 20.15 8.22
CA GLU A 427 -2.33 20.07 9.68
C GLU A 427 -1.29 20.92 10.39
N GLN A 428 -0.01 20.83 9.98
CA GLN A 428 1.06 21.68 10.51
C GLN A 428 0.76 23.17 10.33
N LYS A 429 0.29 23.57 9.14
CA LYS A 429 -0.08 24.98 8.88
C LYS A 429 -1.19 25.46 9.81
N LEU A 430 -2.24 24.66 9.99
CA LEU A 430 -3.35 24.98 10.89
C LEU A 430 -2.88 25.05 12.36
N LEU A 431 -1.97 24.17 12.79
CA LEU A 431 -1.37 24.24 14.12
C LEU A 431 -0.59 25.54 14.32
N THR A 432 0.24 25.93 13.35
CA THR A 432 0.98 27.21 13.43
C THR A 432 0.05 28.43 13.46
N GLU A 433 -1.01 28.45 12.65
CA GLU A 433 -2.00 29.54 12.66
C GLU A 433 -2.75 29.61 14.00
N ARG A 434 -3.11 28.46 14.57
CA ARG A 434 -3.77 28.37 15.88
C ARG A 434 -2.85 28.84 17.01
N GLU A 435 -1.57 28.50 16.96
CA GLU A 435 -0.60 28.92 17.97
C GLU A 435 -0.37 30.43 17.94
N LEU A 436 -0.25 31.02 16.74
CA LEU A 436 -0.20 32.48 16.55
C LEU A 436 -1.47 33.17 17.08
N ALA A 437 -2.65 32.64 16.77
CA ALA A 437 -3.92 33.18 17.27
C ALA A 437 -4.01 33.09 18.80
N ASN A 438 -3.54 31.99 19.40
CA ASN A 438 -3.54 31.81 20.84
C ASN A 438 -2.53 32.76 21.53
N GLN A 439 -1.34 32.94 20.96
CA GLN A 439 -0.38 33.93 21.44
C GLN A 439 -0.97 35.34 21.41
N SER A 440 -1.60 35.73 20.30
CA SER A 440 -2.30 37.02 20.18
C SER A 440 -3.44 37.17 21.20
N ALA A 441 -4.22 36.11 21.45
CA ALA A 441 -5.27 36.12 22.46
C ALA A 441 -4.71 36.27 23.88
N ILE A 442 -3.61 35.59 24.23
CA ILE A 442 -2.94 35.71 25.52
C ILE A 442 -2.41 37.14 25.72
N GLU A 443 -1.79 37.72 24.69
CA GLU A 443 -1.29 39.10 24.75
C GLU A 443 -2.41 40.11 24.92
N THR A 444 -3.52 39.93 24.20
CA THR A 444 -4.73 40.75 24.33
C THR A 444 -5.32 40.64 25.73
N GLY A 445 -5.39 39.43 26.28
CA GLY A 445 -5.87 39.20 27.65
C GLY A 445 -5.01 39.91 28.70
N LYS A 446 -3.67 39.86 28.57
CA LYS A 446 -2.74 40.59 29.45
C LYS A 446 -2.94 42.10 29.37
N LEU A 447 -3.17 42.64 28.16
CA LEU A 447 -3.44 44.06 27.96
C LEU A 447 -4.72 44.49 28.69
N ILE A 448 -5.82 43.74 28.52
CA ILE A 448 -7.11 44.03 29.17
C ILE A 448 -6.97 44.05 30.70
N LEU A 449 -6.25 43.07 31.28
CA LEU A 449 -6.02 43.01 32.72
C LEU A 449 -5.24 44.25 33.23
N SER A 450 -4.22 44.69 32.51
CA SER A 450 -3.44 45.90 32.86
C SER A 450 -4.32 47.15 32.83
N VAL A 451 -5.12 47.32 31.77
CA VAL A 451 -6.03 48.46 31.62
C VAL A 451 -7.08 48.48 32.73
N GLY A 452 -7.62 47.31 33.09
CA GLY A 452 -8.58 47.17 34.19
C GLY A 452 -8.00 47.63 35.53
N HIS A 453 -6.77 47.23 35.85
CA HIS A 453 -6.08 47.63 37.08
C HIS A 453 -5.86 49.15 37.14
N ASP A 454 -5.32 49.76 36.09
CA ASP A 454 -5.02 51.19 36.07
C ASP A 454 -6.31 52.03 36.12
N SER A 455 -7.39 51.53 35.51
CA SER A 455 -8.71 52.15 35.58
C SER A 455 -9.28 52.14 37.01
N GLN A 456 -9.14 51.00 37.72
CA GLN A 456 -9.58 50.90 39.12
C GLN A 456 -8.83 51.89 40.02
N GLN A 457 -7.53 52.07 39.81
CA GLN A 457 -6.71 53.00 40.58
C GLN A 457 -7.13 54.46 40.37
N MET A 458 -7.42 54.86 39.12
CA MET A 458 -7.92 56.21 38.83
C MET A 458 -9.34 56.45 39.38
N LEU A 459 -10.22 55.46 39.28
CA LEU A 459 -11.57 55.54 39.86
C LEU A 459 -11.54 55.65 41.39
N ALA A 460 -10.64 54.93 42.06
CA ALA A 460 -10.44 55.05 43.50
C ALA A 460 -10.00 56.47 43.89
N ALA A 461 -9.11 57.11 43.11
CA ALA A 461 -8.71 58.49 43.34
C ALA A 461 -9.87 59.48 43.17
N ILE A 462 -10.66 59.34 42.09
CA ILE A 462 -11.86 60.16 41.84
C ILE A 462 -12.87 60.01 42.98
N ARG A 463 -13.11 58.79 43.46
CA ARG A 463 -13.99 58.52 44.60
C ARG A 463 -13.50 59.20 45.86
N ASN A 464 -12.21 59.10 46.18
CA ASN A 464 -11.62 59.76 47.34
C ASN A 464 -11.78 61.29 47.27
N TYR A 465 -11.59 61.90 46.10
CA TYR A 465 -11.84 63.34 45.92
C TYR A 465 -13.31 63.70 46.14
N SER A 466 -14.23 62.90 45.61
CA SER A 466 -15.66 63.08 45.85
C SER A 466 -16.01 62.98 47.34
N ASP A 467 -15.45 62.01 48.06
CA ASP A 467 -15.67 61.84 49.50
C ASP A 467 -15.13 63.03 50.31
N ILE A 468 -14.00 63.62 49.90
CA ILE A 468 -13.45 64.83 50.53
C ILE A 468 -14.35 66.05 50.26
N LEU A 469 -14.84 66.21 49.02
CA LEU A 469 -15.75 67.29 48.64
C LEU A 469 -17.10 67.22 49.39
N ILE A 470 -17.61 66.03 49.65
CA ILE A 470 -18.85 65.83 50.42
C ILE A 470 -18.66 66.24 51.89
N ARG A 471 -17.45 66.10 52.44
CA ARG A 471 -17.16 66.33 53.87
C ARG A 471 -16.73 67.76 54.21
N ASP A 472 -16.08 68.49 53.31
CA ASP A 472 -15.49 69.82 53.58
C ASP A 472 -16.20 70.93 52.77
N LYS A 473 -16.78 71.93 53.47
CA LYS A 473 -17.57 73.03 52.85
C LYS A 473 -16.73 74.26 52.47
N ASN A 474 -15.41 74.18 52.53
CA ASN A 474 -14.53 75.30 52.17
C ASN A 474 -14.44 75.50 50.65
N LEU A 475 -15.00 76.60 50.15
CA LEU A 475 -15.08 76.99 48.72
C LEU A 475 -13.73 77.00 47.99
N GLU A 476 -12.63 77.33 48.67
CA GLU A 476 -11.30 77.41 48.04
C GLU A 476 -10.68 76.01 47.83
N LYS A 477 -10.90 75.09 48.77
CA LYS A 477 -10.53 73.67 48.62
C LYS A 477 -11.40 72.94 47.59
N VAL A 478 -12.68 73.29 47.50
CA VAL A 478 -13.60 72.70 46.52
C VAL A 478 -13.10 72.90 45.09
N LYS A 479 -12.53 74.07 44.76
CA LYS A 479 -11.97 74.35 43.44
C LYS A 479 -10.73 73.49 43.13
N VAL A 480 -9.83 73.32 44.10
CA VAL A 480 -8.61 72.50 43.95
C VAL A 480 -8.95 71.01 43.82
N ILE A 481 -9.88 70.50 44.65
CA ILE A 481 -10.30 69.09 44.59
C ILE A 481 -11.12 68.81 43.33
N GLY A 482 -11.99 69.74 42.92
CA GLY A 482 -12.72 69.64 41.66
C GLY A 482 -11.79 69.59 40.43
N GLN A 483 -10.71 70.38 40.44
CA GLN A 483 -9.69 70.31 39.40
C GLN A 483 -8.92 68.98 39.43
N ALA A 484 -8.52 68.49 40.61
CA ALA A 484 -7.85 67.19 40.73
C ALA A 484 -8.74 66.01 40.25
N MET A 485 -10.05 66.07 40.53
CA MET A 485 -11.02 65.09 40.05
C MET A 485 -11.17 65.14 38.51
N LYS A 486 -11.18 66.36 37.94
CA LYS A 486 -11.18 66.56 36.49
C LYS A 486 -9.90 65.99 35.85
N ASP A 487 -8.74 66.23 36.45
CA ASP A 487 -7.45 65.74 35.95
C ASP A 487 -7.37 64.20 36.02
N SER A 488 -7.83 63.56 37.11
CA SER A 488 -7.91 62.09 37.19
C SER A 488 -8.91 61.48 36.21
N SER A 489 -10.02 62.17 35.93
CA SER A 489 -10.98 61.77 34.89
C SER A 489 -10.35 61.83 33.49
N LEU A 490 -9.58 62.88 33.19
CA LEU A 490 -8.84 63.00 31.93
C LEU A 490 -7.79 61.89 31.77
N ILE A 491 -7.10 61.51 32.86
CA ILE A 491 -6.15 60.38 32.85
C ILE A 491 -6.87 59.05 32.62
N LEU A 492 -8.01 58.81 33.26
CA LEU A 492 -8.82 57.61 33.01
C LEU A 492 -9.31 57.53 31.56
N MET A 493 -9.78 58.66 31.00
CA MET A 493 -10.18 58.74 29.60
C MET A 493 -9.02 58.46 28.66
N ASP A 494 -7.80 58.89 29.00
CA ASP A 494 -6.57 58.62 28.23
C ASP A 494 -6.20 57.13 28.27
N ILE A 495 -6.25 56.48 29.45
CA ILE A 495 -6.01 55.02 29.59
C ILE A 495 -7.01 54.22 28.76
N LEU A 496 -8.30 54.53 28.85
CA LEU A 496 -9.35 53.85 28.09
C LEU A 496 -9.20 54.10 26.59
N ARG A 497 -8.88 55.32 26.18
CA ARG A 497 -8.65 55.67 24.78
C ARG A 497 -7.44 54.93 24.21
N ASN A 498 -6.33 54.88 24.95
CA ASN A 498 -5.13 54.15 24.54
C ASN A 498 -5.35 52.63 24.50
N ALA A 499 -6.17 52.08 25.40
CA ALA A 499 -6.58 50.68 25.37
C ALA A 499 -7.47 50.34 24.16
N MET A 500 -8.43 51.21 23.81
CA MET A 500 -9.26 51.05 22.62
C MET A 500 -8.45 51.22 21.32
N ASN A 501 -7.49 52.14 21.32
CA ASN A 501 -6.61 52.40 20.18
C ASN A 501 -5.46 51.38 20.06
N ALA A 502 -5.25 50.50 21.03
CA ALA A 502 -4.25 49.43 20.92
C ALA A 502 -4.55 48.45 19.75
N GLY A 503 -5.81 48.39 19.28
CA GLY A 503 -6.20 47.65 18.08
C GLY A 503 -6.13 48.46 16.78
N ASP A 504 -5.98 49.78 16.82
CA ASP A 504 -6.04 50.66 15.63
C ASP A 504 -4.94 51.73 15.70
N ARG A 505 -3.94 51.65 14.80
CA ARG A 505 -2.66 52.40 14.83
C ARG A 505 -2.81 53.91 14.56
N ARG A 506 -3.55 54.65 15.38
CA ARG A 506 -3.65 56.13 15.30
C ARG A 506 -3.52 56.75 16.69
N SER A 507 -2.29 57.09 17.07
CA SER A 507 -2.03 57.91 18.26
C SER A 507 -2.49 59.34 18.02
N ILE A 508 -3.50 59.82 18.75
CA ILE A 508 -3.84 61.25 18.80
C ILE A 508 -2.90 61.90 19.81
N ALA A 509 -2.00 62.77 19.35
CA ALA A 509 -1.03 63.43 20.21
C ALA A 509 -1.72 64.42 21.18
N LEU A 510 -1.42 64.32 22.49
CA LEU A 510 -1.72 65.38 23.47
C LEU A 510 -1.07 66.70 23.01
N GLU A 511 -1.87 67.74 22.77
CA GLU A 511 -1.44 69.13 22.63
C GLU A 511 -1.07 69.70 24.00
N VAL A 512 0.09 70.34 24.09
CA VAL A 512 0.58 70.99 25.31
C VAL A 512 0.01 72.40 25.38
N GLN A 513 -0.50 72.82 26.53
CA GLN A 513 -1.01 74.18 26.76
C GLN A 513 -0.19 74.89 27.84
N PRO A 514 0.89 75.60 27.48
CA PRO A 514 1.72 76.30 28.46
C PRO A 514 0.95 77.44 29.13
N GLU A 515 0.98 77.50 30.46
CA GLU A 515 0.44 78.58 31.28
C GLU A 515 1.46 79.07 32.31
N GLU A 516 1.31 80.31 32.78
CA GLU A 516 2.13 80.88 33.87
C GLU A 516 1.41 80.69 35.21
N PHE A 517 2.07 80.01 36.16
CA PHE A 517 1.50 79.73 37.48
C PHE A 517 2.57 79.71 38.58
N ASP A 518 2.14 79.95 39.81
CA ASP A 518 3.00 79.85 41.00
C ASP A 518 3.23 78.36 41.34
N ALA A 519 4.50 77.94 41.48
CA ALA A 519 4.86 76.59 41.91
C ALA A 519 4.20 76.20 43.24
N ARG A 520 3.96 77.16 44.14
CA ARG A 520 3.25 76.96 45.41
C ARG A 520 1.84 76.45 45.19
N SER A 521 1.10 77.04 44.25
CA SER A 521 -0.27 76.60 43.95
C SER A 521 -0.34 75.15 43.45
N THR A 522 0.71 74.67 42.79
CA THR A 522 0.81 73.28 42.33
C THR A 522 1.26 72.34 43.43
N PHE A 523 2.16 72.79 44.32
CA PHE A 523 2.56 72.03 45.51
C PHE A 523 1.38 71.84 46.47
N ASP A 524 0.54 72.86 46.65
CA ASP A 524 -0.66 72.78 47.49
C ASP A 524 -1.66 71.75 46.92
N ALA A 525 -1.86 71.74 45.60
CA ALA A 525 -2.69 70.75 44.93
C ALA A 525 -2.13 69.32 45.11
N LEU A 526 -0.83 69.11 44.86
CA LEU A 526 -0.19 67.81 45.07
C LEU A 526 -0.21 67.36 46.53
N ASN A 527 -0.05 68.28 47.48
CA ASN A 527 -0.16 67.99 48.90
C ASN A 527 -1.57 67.52 49.26
N LEU A 528 -2.60 68.18 48.73
CA LEU A 528 -3.99 67.79 48.97
C LEU A 528 -4.29 66.37 48.46
N ILE A 529 -3.71 66.01 47.31
CA ILE A 529 -3.87 64.70 46.67
C ILE A 529 -3.12 63.60 47.44
N TYR A 530 -1.81 63.78 47.65
CA TYR A 530 -0.93 62.70 48.06
C TYR A 530 -0.73 62.61 49.57
N LYS A 531 -1.07 63.64 50.36
CA LYS A 531 -0.81 63.62 51.81
C LYS A 531 -1.49 62.46 52.53
N GLN A 532 -2.72 62.10 52.14
CA GLN A 532 -3.42 60.97 52.74
C GLN A 532 -2.87 59.63 52.24
N ILE A 533 -2.63 59.50 50.93
CA ILE A 533 -2.07 58.28 50.30
C ILE A 533 -0.69 57.95 50.89
N VAL A 534 0.16 58.98 51.06
CA VAL A 534 1.49 58.85 51.67
C VAL A 534 1.38 58.41 53.14
N ARG A 535 0.41 58.95 53.88
CA ARG A 535 0.17 58.59 55.30
C ARG A 535 -0.38 57.18 55.49
N GLU A 536 -1.19 56.68 54.57
CA GLU A 536 -1.71 55.30 54.62
C GLU A 536 -0.59 54.26 54.50
N ASN A 537 0.53 54.62 53.86
CA ASN A 537 1.76 53.83 53.83
C ASN A 537 2.76 54.22 54.95
N ASN A 538 2.29 54.87 56.03
CA ASN A 538 3.07 55.37 57.16
C ASN A 538 4.23 56.34 56.81
N ASN A 539 4.21 56.97 55.64
CA ASN A 539 5.24 57.90 55.21
C ASN A 539 4.85 59.36 55.52
N GLN A 540 5.84 60.27 55.51
CA GLN A 540 5.64 61.71 55.70
C GLN A 540 5.92 62.50 54.42
N LEU A 541 4.94 63.28 53.94
CA LEU A 541 5.09 64.16 52.77
C LEU A 541 5.42 65.60 53.19
N SER A 542 6.41 66.22 52.56
CA SER A 542 6.76 67.63 52.76
C SER A 542 7.14 68.33 51.45
N PHE A 543 6.93 69.65 51.40
CA PHE A 543 7.19 70.49 50.23
C PHE A 543 8.12 71.66 50.61
N LYS A 544 9.13 71.99 49.78
CA LYS A 544 10.06 73.11 50.01
C LYS A 544 10.41 73.87 48.73
N GLY A 545 10.72 75.17 48.83
CA GLY A 545 11.28 75.97 47.72
C GLY A 545 10.27 76.39 46.65
N ALA A 546 9.00 76.57 47.01
CA ALA A 546 7.92 76.85 46.05
C ALA A 546 7.83 78.31 45.57
N ASP A 547 8.83 79.15 45.83
CA ASP A 547 8.82 80.59 45.53
C ASP A 547 9.30 80.90 44.10
N VAL A 548 8.70 80.23 43.11
CA VAL A 548 9.08 80.35 41.70
C VAL A 548 7.85 80.32 40.81
N VAL A 549 7.79 81.23 39.82
CA VAL A 549 6.78 81.19 38.76
C VAL A 549 7.24 80.24 37.65
N LEU A 550 6.39 79.29 37.30
CA LEU A 550 6.60 78.30 36.25
C LEU A 550 5.78 78.69 35.01
N LYS A 551 6.39 78.58 33.83
CA LYS A 551 5.73 78.70 32.53
C LYS A 551 5.86 77.38 31.78
N THR A 552 4.86 76.54 31.91
CA THR A 552 4.77 75.21 31.30
C THR A 552 3.32 74.74 31.35
N ASP A 553 3.04 73.54 30.86
CA ASP A 553 1.72 72.95 31.04
C ASP A 553 1.60 72.38 32.47
N ARG A 554 0.73 73.00 33.27
CA ARG A 554 0.54 72.65 34.68
C ARG A 554 0.04 71.21 34.86
N VAL A 555 -0.84 70.74 33.98
CA VAL A 555 -1.42 69.39 34.05
C VAL A 555 -0.35 68.35 33.73
N VAL A 556 0.48 68.62 32.73
CA VAL A 556 1.62 67.77 32.39
C VAL A 556 2.62 67.71 33.54
N LEU A 557 2.95 68.85 34.15
CA LEU A 557 3.84 68.92 35.31
C LEU A 557 3.28 68.15 36.52
N MET A 558 2.00 68.35 36.84
CA MET A 558 1.34 67.62 37.94
C MET A 558 1.33 66.11 37.69
N ARG A 559 1.16 65.67 36.44
CA ARG A 559 1.20 64.25 36.06
C ARG A 559 2.58 63.63 36.28
N ILE A 560 3.65 64.32 35.87
CA ILE A 560 5.03 63.84 36.06
C ILE A 560 5.38 63.78 37.55
N ILE A 561 5.18 64.88 38.29
CA ILE A 561 5.53 64.95 39.71
C ILE A 561 4.64 64.02 40.55
N GLY A 562 3.36 63.89 40.22
CA GLY A 562 2.45 62.94 40.86
C GLY A 562 2.89 61.48 40.67
N ASN A 563 3.41 61.13 39.48
CA ASN A 563 3.99 59.81 39.24
C ASN A 563 5.22 59.57 40.12
N PHE A 564 6.11 60.56 40.24
CA PHE A 564 7.27 60.47 41.10
C PHE A 564 6.89 60.30 42.58
N ILE A 565 5.89 61.04 43.07
CA ILE A 565 5.37 60.90 44.43
C ILE A 565 4.73 59.53 44.64
N SER A 566 3.97 59.01 43.68
CA SER A 566 3.37 57.68 43.76
C SER A 566 4.42 56.57 43.83
N ASN A 567 5.47 56.65 43.00
CA ASN A 567 6.60 55.72 43.05
C ASN A 567 7.32 55.81 44.40
N ALA A 568 7.62 57.02 44.87
CA ALA A 568 8.23 57.25 46.17
C ALA A 568 7.39 56.64 47.32
N THR A 569 6.07 56.76 47.24
CA THR A 569 5.11 56.22 48.24
C THR A 569 5.04 54.70 48.24
N LYS A 570 5.23 54.07 47.07
CA LYS A 570 5.22 52.62 46.90
C LYS A 570 6.50 51.96 47.44
N TYR A 571 7.65 52.60 47.25
CA TYR A 571 8.96 52.03 47.58
C TYR A 571 9.58 52.55 48.89
N THR A 572 8.82 53.38 49.62
CA THR A 572 9.18 53.84 50.97
C THR A 572 8.18 53.29 51.98
N GLN A 573 8.67 52.79 53.10
CA GLN A 573 7.87 52.40 54.26
C GLN A 573 8.42 53.12 55.50
N ASP A 574 7.52 53.64 56.34
CA ASP A 574 7.84 54.38 57.57
C ASP A 574 8.88 55.51 57.37
N GLY A 575 8.88 56.14 56.19
CA GLY A 575 9.92 57.06 55.74
C GLY A 575 9.42 58.47 55.40
N LYS A 576 10.25 59.23 54.67
CA LYS A 576 9.98 60.62 54.30
C LYS A 576 10.05 60.81 52.80
N ILE A 577 9.11 61.60 52.28
CA ILE A 577 9.05 62.04 50.89
C ILE A 577 9.10 63.56 50.88
N LEU A 578 10.08 64.12 50.18
CA LEU A 578 10.31 65.56 50.07
C LEU A 578 10.23 65.99 48.61
N VAL A 579 9.30 66.88 48.31
CA VAL A 579 9.16 67.52 47.01
C VAL A 579 9.78 68.91 47.08
N THR A 580 10.71 69.23 46.19
CA THR A 580 11.38 70.54 46.16
C THR A 580 11.37 71.15 44.78
N CYS A 581 11.31 72.49 44.72
CA CYS A 581 11.55 73.25 43.51
C CYS A 581 12.79 74.13 43.76
N ARG A 582 13.75 74.13 42.82
CA ARG A 582 14.99 74.91 42.93
C ARG A 582 15.37 75.54 41.60
N LYS A 583 15.72 76.83 41.63
CA LYS A 583 16.34 77.51 40.48
C LYS A 583 17.79 77.05 40.34
N ARG A 584 18.19 76.60 39.15
CA ARG A 584 19.58 76.39 38.73
C ARG A 584 19.93 77.40 37.63
N LYS A 585 21.22 77.57 37.31
CA LYS A 585 21.71 78.61 36.39
C LYS A 585 20.92 78.69 35.07
N ASN A 586 20.54 77.57 34.47
CA ASN A 586 19.85 77.49 33.16
C ASN A 586 18.53 76.71 33.17
N ALA A 587 18.01 76.29 34.34
CA ALA A 587 16.80 75.47 34.45
C ALA A 587 16.15 75.58 35.83
N ILE A 588 14.88 75.22 35.93
CA ILE A 588 14.20 74.93 37.20
C ILE A 588 14.21 73.42 37.41
N ALA A 589 14.67 72.99 38.58
CA ALA A 589 14.67 71.59 38.97
C ALA A 589 13.53 71.33 39.97
N LEU A 590 12.56 70.51 39.57
CA LEU A 590 11.59 69.90 40.47
C LEU A 590 12.10 68.52 40.88
N GLU A 591 12.32 68.32 42.18
CA GLU A 591 12.93 67.10 42.72
C GLU A 591 11.97 66.42 43.68
N VAL A 592 11.78 65.11 43.55
CA VAL A 592 11.11 64.25 44.53
C VAL A 592 12.16 63.33 45.14
N TRP A 593 12.31 63.45 46.45
CA TRP A 593 13.24 62.66 47.25
C TRP A 593 12.46 61.70 48.13
N ASP A 594 12.92 60.46 48.22
CA ASP A 594 12.41 59.46 49.16
C ASP A 594 13.52 58.87 50.02
N THR A 595 13.15 58.24 51.14
CA THR A 595 14.06 57.51 52.02
C THR A 595 13.82 56.00 51.96
N GLY A 596 13.34 55.50 50.83
CA GLY A 596 12.95 54.11 50.63
C GLY A 596 14.14 53.16 50.42
N CYS A 597 13.85 51.97 49.89
CA CYS A 597 14.86 50.93 49.69
C CYS A 597 15.98 51.32 48.71
N GLY A 598 15.75 52.31 47.84
CA GLY A 598 16.70 52.74 46.81
C GLY A 598 17.11 51.61 45.86
N MET A 599 18.10 51.89 45.01
CA MET A 599 18.65 50.92 44.05
C MET A 599 20.17 50.83 44.20
N SER A 600 20.73 49.63 44.07
CA SER A 600 22.18 49.44 43.90
C SER A 600 22.65 50.05 42.58
N GLU A 601 23.96 50.26 42.43
CA GLU A 601 24.51 50.87 41.20
C GLU A 601 24.19 50.04 39.95
N ASN A 602 24.17 48.71 40.07
CA ASN A 602 23.81 47.80 38.97
C ASN A 602 22.32 47.85 38.65
N GLU A 603 21.45 47.92 39.68
CA GLU A 603 20.01 48.07 39.49
C GLU A 603 19.66 49.42 38.89
N LEU A 604 20.29 50.51 39.33
CA LEU A 604 20.10 51.84 38.77
C LEU A 604 20.58 51.90 37.31
N LYS A 605 21.74 51.31 36.98
CA LYS A 605 22.20 51.22 35.58
C LYS A 605 21.25 50.38 34.71
N SER A 606 20.75 49.26 35.22
CA SER A 606 19.76 48.43 34.53
C SER A 606 18.45 49.19 34.30
N PHE A 607 17.95 49.87 35.34
CA PHE A 607 16.76 50.71 35.30
C PHE A 607 16.91 51.87 34.32
N LEU A 608 18.01 52.62 34.37
CA LEU A 608 18.28 53.72 33.43
C LEU A 608 18.39 53.20 32.00
N ASN A 609 19.09 52.08 31.79
CA ASN A 609 19.22 51.47 30.45
C ASN A 609 17.87 51.00 29.91
N ALA A 610 17.04 50.35 30.72
CA ALA A 610 15.70 49.93 30.31
C ALA A 610 14.77 51.13 30.05
N THR A 611 14.86 52.17 30.90
CA THR A 611 14.03 53.38 30.85
C THR A 611 14.38 54.29 29.67
N PHE A 612 15.68 54.49 29.38
CA PHE A 612 16.13 55.41 28.33
C PHE A 612 16.41 54.75 26.98
N LYS A 613 16.54 53.41 26.87
CA LYS A 613 16.51 52.71 25.56
C LYS A 613 15.14 52.78 24.86
N LEU A 614 14.06 53.03 25.62
CA LEU A 614 12.71 53.26 25.09
C LEU A 614 12.60 54.53 24.21
N ARG A 615 13.62 55.42 24.19
CA ARG A 615 13.69 56.56 23.25
C ARG A 615 13.92 56.15 21.79
N SER A 616 14.36 54.91 21.52
CA SER A 616 14.48 54.42 20.14
C SER A 616 13.21 53.66 19.74
N VAL A 617 12.57 54.11 18.65
CA VAL A 617 11.28 53.61 18.13
C VAL A 617 11.31 52.12 17.76
N ALA A 618 12.47 51.46 17.77
CA ALA A 618 12.65 50.09 17.28
C ALA A 618 12.42 48.97 18.30
N ASP A 619 12.45 49.21 19.62
CA ASP A 619 12.45 48.14 20.64
C ASP A 619 11.26 48.18 21.64
N GLN A 620 10.10 48.70 21.21
CA GLN A 620 8.90 48.80 22.06
C GLN A 620 8.27 47.45 22.47
N GLU A 621 8.65 46.32 21.83
CA GLU A 621 8.00 45.02 22.07
C GLU A 621 8.60 44.20 23.24
N LYS A 622 9.79 44.53 23.76
CA LYS A 622 10.54 43.61 24.64
C LYS A 622 10.50 43.88 26.16
N TYR A 623 9.96 45.00 26.62
CA TYR A 623 9.93 45.32 28.06
C TYR A 623 8.52 45.74 28.53
N LYS A 624 7.61 44.77 28.56
CA LYS A 624 6.26 44.90 29.14
C LYS A 624 6.24 44.37 30.58
N GLY A 625 6.49 45.27 31.54
CA GLY A 625 6.29 45.03 32.97
C GLY A 625 6.31 46.34 33.74
N THR A 626 5.15 46.71 34.31
CA THR A 626 4.91 47.78 35.33
C THR A 626 5.42 49.22 35.07
N GLY A 627 6.10 49.50 33.96
CA GLY A 627 6.79 50.78 33.67
C GLY A 627 6.00 51.85 32.89
N VAL A 628 4.71 51.66 32.61
CA VAL A 628 3.90 52.60 31.80
C VAL A 628 3.93 54.02 32.37
N GLY A 629 3.93 54.17 33.70
CA GLY A 629 3.96 55.47 34.35
C GLY A 629 5.20 56.31 34.03
N LEU A 630 6.38 55.68 33.94
CA LEU A 630 7.64 56.40 33.73
C LEU A 630 7.91 56.69 32.25
N GLN A 631 7.52 55.79 31.35
CA GLN A 631 7.58 56.05 29.91
C GLN A 631 6.69 57.24 29.53
N VAL A 632 5.47 57.30 30.07
CA VAL A 632 4.59 58.46 29.89
C VAL A 632 5.24 59.73 30.46
N CYS A 633 5.95 59.65 31.59
CA CYS A 633 6.67 60.82 32.12
C CYS A 633 7.79 61.30 31.19
N LEU A 634 8.51 60.40 30.52
CA LEU A 634 9.55 60.77 29.55
C LEU A 634 8.96 61.45 28.31
N GLU A 635 7.90 60.88 27.72
CA GLU A 635 7.21 61.48 26.56
C GLU A 635 6.61 62.85 26.90
N LEU A 636 6.04 62.97 28.10
CA LEU A 636 5.49 64.23 28.60
C LEU A 636 6.57 65.26 28.92
N ALA A 637 7.71 64.85 29.46
CA ALA A 637 8.85 65.73 29.71
C ALA A 637 9.39 66.30 28.39
N GLU A 638 9.56 65.47 27.36
CA GLU A 638 9.98 65.92 26.02
C GLU A 638 9.02 66.96 25.43
N LYS A 639 7.71 66.75 25.61
CA LYS A 639 6.68 67.68 25.14
C LYS A 639 6.73 69.07 25.80
N ILE A 640 7.29 69.18 27.00
CA ILE A 640 7.49 70.46 27.68
C ILE A 640 8.96 70.93 27.62
N ASP A 641 9.75 70.39 26.67
CA ASP A 641 11.19 70.61 26.51
C ASP A 641 12.01 70.32 27.78
N GLY A 642 11.48 69.46 28.66
CA GLY A 642 12.09 69.06 29.93
C GLY A 642 12.91 67.78 29.84
N ASP A 643 13.78 67.59 30.83
CA ASP A 643 14.60 66.38 30.98
C ASP A 643 14.40 65.74 32.35
N ILE A 644 14.47 64.40 32.42
CA ILE A 644 14.28 63.65 33.66
C ILE A 644 15.59 62.97 34.05
N GLN A 645 15.97 63.08 35.33
CA GLN A 645 17.17 62.46 35.89
C GLN A 645 16.83 61.67 37.16
N PHE A 646 17.46 60.50 37.32
CA PHE A 646 17.32 59.67 38.52
C PHE A 646 18.67 59.45 39.19
N PHE A 647 18.65 59.55 40.53
CA PHE A 647 19.79 59.24 41.38
C PHE A 647 19.28 58.37 42.51
N SER A 648 19.92 57.24 42.78
CA SER A 648 19.47 56.33 43.85
C SER A 648 20.67 55.70 44.52
N GLN A 649 20.54 55.45 45.82
CA GLN A 649 21.52 54.68 46.58
C GLN A 649 20.77 53.65 47.42
N GLN A 650 21.21 52.39 47.33
CA GLN A 650 20.61 51.29 48.07
C GLN A 650 20.53 51.61 49.57
N ASN A 651 19.35 51.37 50.14
CA ASN A 651 18.95 51.65 51.51
C ASN A 651 19.05 53.12 51.97
N LYS A 652 19.20 54.07 51.04
CA LYS A 652 19.14 55.51 51.35
C LYS A 652 18.04 56.26 50.60
N GLY A 653 17.37 55.59 49.67
CA GLY A 653 16.26 56.12 48.88
C GLY A 653 16.66 56.64 47.50
N THR A 654 15.67 57.23 46.81
CA THR A 654 15.80 57.72 45.43
C THR A 654 15.48 59.21 45.32
N ARG A 655 16.14 59.87 44.37
CA ARG A 655 15.90 61.24 43.93
C ARG A 655 15.54 61.23 42.45
N ALA A 656 14.29 61.55 42.17
CA ALA A 656 13.79 61.82 40.82
C ALA A 656 13.80 63.34 40.56
N VAL A 657 14.29 63.77 39.40
CA VAL A 657 14.44 65.19 39.04
C VAL A 657 13.81 65.43 37.69
N LEU A 658 12.93 66.42 37.59
CA LEU A 658 12.46 67.02 36.35
C LEU A 658 13.14 68.39 36.17
N LEU A 659 13.84 68.57 35.05
CA LEU A 659 14.50 69.80 34.67
C LEU A 659 13.69 70.51 33.59
N ILE A 660 13.28 71.74 33.84
CA ILE A 660 12.59 72.60 32.86
C ILE A 660 13.51 73.77 32.49
N PRO A 661 13.83 73.99 31.20
CA PRO A 661 14.72 75.07 30.78
C PRO A 661 14.26 76.46 31.24
N ALA A 662 15.20 77.31 31.67
CA ALA A 662 14.90 78.64 32.20
C ALA A 662 14.42 79.65 31.15
N LYS A 663 14.44 79.31 29.85
CA LYS A 663 14.00 80.16 28.73
C LYS A 663 12.51 80.54 28.79
N HIS A 664 11.75 80.01 29.75
CA HIS A 664 10.32 80.23 29.87
C HIS A 664 9.89 81.05 31.10
N ASN A 665 10.76 81.37 32.07
CA ASN A 665 10.28 81.91 33.37
C ASN A 665 10.69 83.37 33.61
N VAL A 666 9.78 84.16 34.22
CA VAL A 666 9.97 85.58 34.57
C VAL A 666 10.01 85.75 36.10
N GLU A 667 10.88 86.63 36.62
CA GLU A 667 11.05 86.89 38.05
C GLU A 667 9.90 87.71 38.67
N ARG A 668 9.61 87.48 39.95
CA ARG A 668 9.11 88.52 40.86
C ARG A 668 10.31 89.11 41.61
N LEU A 669 10.54 90.41 41.46
CA LEU A 669 11.34 91.21 42.39
C LEU A 669 10.44 91.61 43.57
N GLY A 670 10.78 91.17 44.78
CA GLY A 670 10.10 91.52 46.03
C GLY A 670 9.84 90.32 46.92
#